data_AF-A0A7V3MGX8-F1
#
_entry.id   AF-A0A7V3MGX8-F1
#
_cell.length_a   1.000
_cell.length_b   1.000
_cell.length_c   1.000
_cell.angle_alpha   90.00
_cell.angle_beta   90.00
_cell.angle_gamma   90.00
#
_symmetry.space_group_name_H-M   'P 1'
#
loop_
_entity.id
_entity.type
_entity.pdbx_description
1 polymer ?
#
loop_
_entity_poly.entity_id
_entity_poly.type
_entity_poly.pdbx_seq_one_letter_code
_entity_poly.pdbx_strand_id
1 'polypeptide(L)'
;MPAAIVCTMAACFVIDPGDLDPDFGATTVARGVRYARQGHVRDVVWDGEAATLSGSCAGSGDRDYWVEVGLEEFDDGFGIAWADCSCPVGAFCKHAVALLLTAAGVATRPDPEPGRWRAVLSELLGEMSAPVASTGGSPIGLQFALMPPTRYRPGEAVALRPVTIGKRGTWIKRGLSWQRLMYDSASGQFNRRQYDAIRGLAVEAQRSGLMYAGDGWLLNGTSAALWPKLIDAEDAGVAMVADKSSGLTAVEFIKNAQLRLDFTASSAGGATASVALILDGEKYGPAGAGLIGRTTPHGVYTVSEGVLRLGAFDPVPGRALLELVGRDERLHIPAADVDEFSLTILPQLTASMPVEVEEGLFAPPVIVGPMPVLTVTMAGTGACAYWSTRYEVDDKHHDFAPDSPPELSVYRDAAAEEVAWQRIAPTLRAVAAASRTWKHQAERQIRRRMERILDSAVIAELNAIRNAEDADAATGAASLTTLRSAVDLTAAEAAVLCGEVLAELDAHDALTIEIDDGAPDFRASSSGPSLEFGSADGEPIRNDWFDLNISVLVDGHSVALPDVISEIASGATHMLLPTGVYFRLDTPELLRLRQLLDEARALGEIDAGKVNAKSLNATLWEELLALGVVDQQLAAWRSSLARLAAARPPARIDVPRALKANLRDYQRDGLDWLSFLWDNGLGGVLADDMGLGKTVQTLALIARAAAAGAGKF
;
A
#
# COMPACT_ATOMS: atom_id res chain seq x y z
N MET A 1 -55.44 9.72 9.47
CA MET A 1 -56.04 10.55 8.39
C MET A 1 -55.51 11.96 8.54
N PRO A 2 -55.28 12.75 7.47
CA PRO A 2 -55.60 12.55 6.03
C PRO A 2 -54.31 12.56 5.17
N ALA A 3 -54.24 12.45 3.85
CA ALA A 3 -55.03 11.86 2.76
C ALA A 3 -54.08 11.89 1.53
N ALA A 4 -54.03 10.82 0.75
CA ALA A 4 -53.57 10.81 -0.64
C ALA A 4 -54.33 9.62 -1.28
N ILE A 5 -55.38 9.83 -2.08
CA ILE A 5 -55.36 10.27 -3.48
C ILE A 5 -54.37 9.38 -4.26
N VAL A 6 -54.73 8.53 -5.23
CA VAL A 6 -55.99 8.23 -5.90
C VAL A 6 -55.91 6.76 -6.34
N CYS A 7 -56.87 6.00 -5.86
CA CYS A 7 -57.31 4.75 -6.45
C CYS A 7 -58.02 5.08 -7.79
N THR A 8 -57.31 4.97 -8.91
CA THR A 8 -57.93 4.78 -10.24
C THR A 8 -57.17 3.66 -10.95
N MET A 9 -57.45 2.43 -10.51
CA MET A 9 -57.20 1.18 -11.24
C MET A 9 -57.94 0.00 -10.59
N ALA A 10 -58.51 0.19 -9.39
CA ALA A 10 -59.30 -0.84 -8.68
C ALA A 10 -60.66 -1.18 -9.32
N ALA A 11 -60.91 -0.75 -10.55
CA ALA A 11 -62.07 -1.16 -11.32
C ALA A 11 -61.61 -1.57 -12.73
N CYS A 12 -61.57 -2.89 -12.96
CA CYS A 12 -61.38 -3.57 -14.26
C CYS A 12 -59.99 -4.14 -14.61
N PHE A 13 -59.28 -4.78 -13.69
CA PHE A 13 -58.14 -5.65 -14.05
C PHE A 13 -58.21 -6.99 -13.31
N VAL A 14 -58.80 -7.99 -13.96
CA VAL A 14 -58.66 -9.39 -13.55
C VAL A 14 -57.60 -10.00 -14.46
N ILE A 15 -56.41 -10.24 -13.92
CA ILE A 15 -55.35 -10.96 -14.65
C ILE A 15 -55.48 -12.44 -14.27
N ASP A 16 -55.84 -13.29 -15.24
CA ASP A 16 -55.67 -14.73 -15.05
C ASP A 16 -54.17 -15.05 -15.15
N PRO A 17 -53.58 -15.77 -14.19
CA PRO A 17 -52.20 -16.23 -14.32
C PRO A 17 -51.89 -16.89 -15.66
N GLY A 18 -52.84 -17.63 -16.25
CA GLY A 18 -52.66 -18.27 -17.56
C GLY A 18 -52.42 -17.29 -18.72
N ASP A 19 -52.90 -16.05 -18.60
CA ASP A 19 -52.72 -15.01 -19.63
C ASP A 19 -51.28 -14.46 -19.65
N LEU A 20 -50.50 -14.69 -18.59
CA LEU A 20 -49.10 -14.31 -18.48
C LEU A 20 -48.13 -15.38 -19.01
N ASP A 21 -48.62 -16.58 -19.30
CA ASP A 21 -47.78 -17.70 -19.78
C ASP A 21 -47.04 -17.39 -21.10
N PRO A 22 -47.62 -16.67 -22.09
CA PRO A 22 -46.93 -16.29 -23.31
C PRO A 22 -45.71 -15.38 -23.09
N ASP A 23 -45.80 -14.47 -22.11
CA ASP A 23 -44.78 -13.43 -21.89
C ASP A 23 -43.69 -13.87 -20.87
N PHE A 24 -44.06 -14.64 -19.84
CA PHE A 24 -43.13 -15.04 -18.76
C PHE A 24 -42.77 -16.54 -18.77
N GLY A 25 -43.57 -17.36 -19.44
CA GLY A 25 -43.49 -18.82 -19.40
C GLY A 25 -44.17 -19.44 -18.16
N ALA A 26 -44.90 -20.54 -18.39
CA ALA A 26 -45.74 -21.21 -17.38
C ALA A 26 -45.04 -21.56 -16.06
N THR A 27 -43.74 -21.88 -16.10
CA THR A 27 -42.97 -22.22 -14.89
C THR A 27 -42.64 -20.98 -14.06
N THR A 28 -42.37 -19.84 -14.72
CA THR A 28 -42.15 -18.54 -14.09
C THR A 28 -43.45 -18.02 -13.49
N VAL A 29 -44.54 -18.16 -14.24
CA VAL A 29 -45.89 -17.78 -13.80
C VAL A 29 -46.28 -18.57 -12.56
N ALA A 30 -46.16 -19.91 -12.56
CA ALA A 30 -46.49 -20.73 -11.40
C ALA A 30 -45.70 -20.35 -10.14
N ARG A 31 -44.42 -19.97 -10.30
CA ARG A 31 -43.58 -19.47 -9.20
C ARG A 31 -44.00 -18.08 -8.73
N GLY A 32 -44.36 -17.19 -9.65
CA GLY A 32 -44.86 -15.85 -9.35
C GLY A 32 -46.21 -15.85 -8.64
N VAL A 33 -47.14 -16.72 -9.05
CA VAL A 33 -48.42 -16.97 -8.37
C VAL A 33 -48.19 -17.37 -6.92
N ARG A 34 -47.21 -18.25 -6.66
CA ARG A 34 -46.85 -18.63 -5.29
C ARG A 34 -46.33 -17.43 -4.49
N TYR A 35 -45.54 -16.54 -5.11
CA TYR A 35 -44.98 -15.39 -4.42
C TYR A 35 -46.02 -14.33 -4.09
N ALA A 36 -46.95 -14.06 -5.01
CA ALA A 36 -48.10 -13.18 -4.78
C ALA A 36 -49.00 -13.73 -3.64
N ARG A 37 -49.32 -15.04 -3.66
CA ARG A 37 -50.13 -15.68 -2.60
C ARG A 37 -49.47 -15.67 -1.22
N GLN A 38 -48.15 -15.65 -1.18
CA GLN A 38 -47.37 -15.62 0.06
C GLN A 38 -47.14 -14.19 0.58
N GLY A 39 -47.61 -13.15 -0.13
CA GLY A 39 -47.48 -11.76 0.30
C GLY A 39 -46.04 -11.24 0.26
N HIS A 40 -45.22 -11.74 -0.66
CA HIS A 40 -43.82 -11.32 -0.79
C HIS A 40 -43.64 -9.94 -1.45
N VAL A 41 -44.70 -9.37 -2.04
CA VAL A 41 -44.65 -8.07 -2.71
C VAL A 41 -45.12 -6.96 -1.76
N ARG A 42 -44.38 -5.85 -1.71
CA ARG A 42 -44.67 -4.67 -0.90
C ARG A 42 -44.53 -3.40 -1.74
N ASP A 43 -45.06 -2.30 -1.22
CA ASP A 43 -44.90 -0.95 -1.78
C ASP A 43 -45.28 -0.85 -3.26
N VAL A 44 -46.41 -1.46 -3.63
CA VAL A 44 -46.91 -1.43 -5.01
C VAL A 44 -47.38 -0.02 -5.36
N VAL A 45 -46.75 0.58 -6.37
CA VAL A 45 -47.06 1.93 -6.87
C VAL A 45 -47.35 1.87 -8.36
N TRP A 46 -48.43 2.51 -8.78
CA TRP A 46 -48.77 2.72 -10.18
C TRP A 46 -48.48 4.17 -10.58
N ASP A 47 -47.70 4.34 -11.65
CA ASP A 47 -47.49 5.61 -12.33
C ASP A 47 -48.33 5.63 -13.62
N GLY A 48 -49.40 6.43 -13.61
CA GLY A 48 -50.33 6.55 -14.73
C GLY A 48 -49.81 7.41 -15.89
N GLU A 49 -48.81 8.28 -15.69
CA GLU A 49 -48.20 9.03 -16.81
C GLU A 49 -47.17 8.17 -17.55
N ALA A 50 -46.44 7.33 -16.83
CA ALA A 50 -45.45 6.42 -17.39
C ALA A 50 -46.00 5.02 -17.75
N ALA A 51 -47.29 4.76 -17.50
CA ALA A 51 -47.93 3.44 -17.64
C ALA A 51 -47.11 2.31 -16.97
N THR A 52 -46.57 2.58 -15.79
CA THR A 52 -45.56 1.71 -15.15
C THR A 52 -45.99 1.31 -13.74
N LEU A 53 -45.87 0.01 -13.45
CA LEU A 53 -46.11 -0.59 -12.14
C LEU A 53 -44.78 -0.93 -11.47
N SER A 54 -44.56 -0.42 -10.26
CA SER A 54 -43.33 -0.68 -9.50
C SER A 54 -43.61 -1.22 -8.09
N GLY A 55 -42.65 -1.92 -7.51
CA GLY A 55 -42.73 -2.40 -6.13
C GLY A 55 -41.51 -3.22 -5.69
N SER A 56 -41.47 -3.59 -4.42
CA SER A 56 -40.42 -4.44 -3.84
C SER A 56 -40.91 -5.88 -3.65
N CYS A 57 -40.07 -6.87 -3.93
CA CYS A 57 -40.42 -8.28 -3.79
C CYS A 57 -39.35 -9.07 -3.02
N ALA A 58 -39.75 -9.70 -1.92
CA ALA A 58 -38.89 -10.53 -1.09
C ALA A 58 -38.51 -11.82 -1.84
N GLY A 59 -37.20 -12.00 -2.02
CA GLY A 59 -36.60 -13.16 -2.68
C GLY A 59 -36.26 -14.30 -1.73
N SER A 60 -35.74 -15.39 -2.28
CA SER A 60 -35.15 -16.48 -1.49
C SER A 60 -33.82 -16.01 -0.85
N GLY A 61 -33.78 -15.96 0.49
CA GLY A 61 -32.60 -15.57 1.29
C GLY A 61 -32.63 -14.16 1.88
N ASP A 62 -33.82 -13.66 2.26
CA ASP A 62 -34.05 -12.35 2.91
C ASP A 62 -33.56 -11.11 2.12
N ARG A 63 -33.36 -11.23 0.80
CA ARG A 63 -33.05 -10.09 -0.08
C ARG A 63 -34.32 -9.58 -0.73
N ASP A 64 -34.58 -8.29 -0.63
CA ASP A 64 -35.67 -7.62 -1.34
C ASP A 64 -35.17 -7.10 -2.70
N TYR A 65 -35.93 -7.39 -3.76
CA TYR A 65 -35.64 -6.94 -5.11
C TYR A 65 -36.62 -5.84 -5.52
N TRP A 66 -36.11 -4.74 -6.05
CA TRP A 66 -36.91 -3.77 -6.81
C TRP A 66 -37.36 -4.37 -8.14
N VAL A 67 -38.63 -4.18 -8.48
CA VAL A 67 -39.29 -4.71 -9.67
C VAL A 67 -40.12 -3.61 -10.31
N GLU A 68 -40.07 -3.54 -11.64
CA GLU A 68 -40.79 -2.54 -12.42
C GLU A 68 -41.32 -3.17 -13.72
N VAL A 69 -42.57 -2.86 -14.09
CA VAL A 69 -43.26 -3.44 -15.24
C VAL A 69 -43.97 -2.34 -16.02
N GLY A 70 -43.59 -2.15 -17.28
CA GLY A 70 -44.25 -1.23 -18.21
C GLY A 70 -45.40 -1.91 -18.94
N LEU A 71 -46.56 -1.25 -18.97
CA LEU A 71 -47.76 -1.72 -19.65
C LEU A 71 -48.02 -0.88 -20.90
N GLU A 72 -48.50 -1.53 -21.97
CA GLU A 72 -48.98 -0.89 -23.19
C GLU A 72 -50.47 -1.22 -23.37
N GLU A 73 -51.30 -0.20 -23.63
CA GLU A 73 -52.74 -0.34 -23.77
C GLU A 73 -53.11 -0.61 -25.23
N PHE A 74 -53.97 -1.61 -25.47
CA PHE A 74 -54.50 -2.01 -26.77
C PHE A 74 -56.03 -1.99 -26.75
N ASP A 75 -56.67 -1.96 -27.93
CA ASP A 75 -58.14 -1.91 -28.06
C ASP A 75 -58.87 -3.09 -27.37
N ASP A 76 -58.19 -4.23 -27.20
CA ASP A 76 -58.73 -5.47 -26.62
C ASP A 76 -58.06 -5.88 -25.28
N GLY A 77 -57.24 -5.01 -24.66
CA GLY A 77 -56.57 -5.32 -23.39
C GLY A 77 -55.26 -4.56 -23.15
N PHE A 78 -54.37 -5.12 -22.33
CA PHE A 78 -53.04 -4.56 -22.06
C PHE A 78 -51.98 -5.61 -22.38
N GLY A 79 -50.89 -5.19 -23.00
CA GLY A 79 -49.69 -5.99 -23.18
C GLY A 79 -48.57 -5.52 -22.27
N ILE A 80 -47.61 -6.41 -22.04
CA ILE A 80 -46.46 -6.12 -21.19
C ILE A 80 -45.32 -5.68 -22.11
N ALA A 81 -45.01 -4.39 -22.09
CA ALA A 81 -43.99 -3.80 -22.95
C ALA A 81 -42.58 -4.21 -22.49
N TRP A 82 -42.37 -4.25 -21.17
CA TRP A 82 -41.12 -4.65 -20.54
C TRP A 82 -41.35 -4.99 -19.06
N ALA A 83 -40.45 -5.80 -18.48
CA ALA A 83 -40.49 -6.16 -17.07
C ALA A 83 -39.07 -6.32 -16.55
N ASP A 84 -38.61 -5.38 -15.73
CA ASP A 84 -37.26 -5.34 -15.18
C ASP A 84 -37.24 -5.58 -13.67
N CYS A 85 -36.17 -6.21 -13.19
CA CYS A 85 -36.02 -6.58 -11.80
C CYS A 85 -34.54 -6.64 -11.42
N SER A 86 -34.20 -6.07 -10.28
CA SER A 86 -32.85 -6.13 -9.68
C SER A 86 -32.40 -7.54 -9.22
N CYS A 87 -33.19 -8.59 -9.48
CA CYS A 87 -32.80 -9.96 -9.17
C CYS A 87 -31.81 -10.54 -10.20
N PRO A 88 -31.10 -11.64 -9.89
CA PRO A 88 -30.15 -12.25 -10.83
C PRO A 88 -30.72 -12.70 -12.19
N VAL A 89 -32.06 -12.82 -12.29
CA VAL A 89 -32.75 -13.14 -13.56
C VAL A 89 -32.91 -11.90 -14.45
N GLY A 90 -32.89 -10.70 -13.87
CA GLY A 90 -32.85 -9.42 -14.60
C GLY A 90 -34.19 -8.95 -15.14
N ALA A 91 -34.84 -9.73 -16.00
CA ALA A 91 -36.08 -9.34 -16.67
C ALA A 91 -37.09 -10.50 -16.74
N PHE A 92 -38.38 -10.18 -16.91
CA PHE A 92 -39.48 -11.15 -17.05
C PHE A 92 -39.42 -12.30 -16.02
N CYS A 93 -39.07 -11.96 -14.78
CA CYS A 93 -38.85 -12.93 -13.72
C CYS A 93 -40.15 -13.21 -12.94
N LYS A 94 -40.11 -14.22 -12.06
CA LYS A 94 -41.23 -14.55 -11.16
C LYS A 94 -41.66 -13.39 -10.25
N HIS A 95 -40.77 -12.44 -9.95
CA HIS A 95 -41.09 -11.27 -9.12
C HIS A 95 -41.96 -10.25 -9.87
N ALA A 96 -41.78 -10.10 -11.19
CA ALA A 96 -42.65 -9.29 -12.04
C ALA A 96 -44.06 -9.88 -12.14
N VAL A 97 -44.17 -11.21 -12.30
CA VAL A 97 -45.47 -11.91 -12.20
C VAL A 97 -46.12 -11.68 -10.82
N ALA A 98 -45.34 -11.78 -9.74
CA ALA A 98 -45.86 -11.57 -8.40
C ALA A 98 -46.39 -10.14 -8.20
N LEU A 99 -45.68 -9.13 -8.73
CA LEU A 99 -46.08 -7.73 -8.69
C LEU A 99 -47.40 -7.50 -9.44
N LEU A 100 -47.52 -8.00 -10.67
CA LEU A 100 -48.73 -7.91 -11.50
C LEU A 100 -49.95 -8.54 -10.81
N LEU A 101 -49.81 -9.75 -10.27
CA LEU A 101 -50.90 -10.45 -9.59
C LEU A 101 -51.27 -9.80 -8.26
N THR A 102 -50.30 -9.20 -7.56
CA THR A 102 -50.56 -8.47 -6.30
C THR A 102 -51.32 -7.17 -6.58
N ALA A 103 -50.95 -6.45 -7.64
CA ALA A 103 -51.68 -5.25 -8.09
C ALA A 103 -53.10 -5.59 -8.57
N ALA A 104 -53.31 -6.75 -9.20
CA ALA A 104 -54.62 -7.22 -9.66
C ALA A 104 -55.53 -7.80 -8.56
N GLY A 105 -55.06 -7.89 -7.31
CA GLY A 105 -55.88 -8.21 -6.13
C GLY A 105 -56.44 -9.65 -6.09
N VAL A 106 -55.58 -10.67 -5.97
CA VAL A 106 -56.00 -12.09 -5.89
C VAL A 106 -57.00 -12.34 -4.73
N ALA A 107 -58.23 -12.69 -5.11
CA ALA A 107 -59.32 -13.08 -4.23
C ALA A 107 -59.05 -14.43 -3.52
N THR A 108 -59.16 -14.42 -2.19
CA THR A 108 -59.03 -15.58 -1.30
C THR A 108 -60.32 -16.42 -1.27
N ARG A 109 -60.18 -17.75 -1.33
CA ARG A 109 -61.15 -18.72 -0.80
C ARG A 109 -60.42 -19.70 0.12
N PRO A 110 -60.75 -19.81 1.42
CA PRO A 110 -60.19 -20.84 2.29
C PRO A 110 -61.11 -22.05 2.40
N ASP A 111 -60.55 -23.25 2.57
CA ASP A 111 -61.07 -24.29 3.48
C ASP A 111 -60.07 -25.48 3.61
N PRO A 112 -60.22 -26.36 4.63
CA PRO A 112 -59.19 -26.56 5.66
C PRO A 112 -58.40 -27.88 5.55
N GLU A 113 -57.20 -27.90 6.13
CA GLU A 113 -56.41 -29.11 6.46
C GLU A 113 -57.07 -29.89 7.61
N PRO A 114 -57.05 -31.24 7.58
CA PRO A 114 -55.88 -31.92 8.17
C PRO A 114 -55.47 -33.22 7.48
N GLY A 115 -54.18 -33.39 7.20
CA GLY A 115 -53.65 -34.73 6.92
C GLY A 115 -52.19 -34.90 6.57
N ARG A 116 -51.36 -33.85 6.58
CA ARG A 116 -49.98 -33.95 6.04
C ARG A 116 -49.09 -35.01 6.70
N TRP A 117 -49.25 -35.30 7.99
CA TRP A 117 -48.45 -36.35 8.66
C TRP A 117 -48.83 -37.78 8.22
N ARG A 118 -50.06 -37.99 7.72
CA ARG A 118 -50.48 -39.28 7.15
C ARG A 118 -49.97 -39.48 5.72
N ALA A 119 -49.84 -38.42 4.93
CA ALA A 119 -49.24 -38.45 3.60
C ALA A 119 -47.72 -38.72 3.66
N VAL A 120 -47.02 -38.03 4.58
CA VAL A 120 -45.56 -38.20 4.76
C VAL A 120 -45.20 -39.60 5.27
N LEU A 121 -46.01 -40.18 6.18
CA LEU A 121 -45.78 -41.56 6.63
C LEU A 121 -46.19 -42.62 5.60
N SER A 122 -47.14 -42.33 4.70
CA SER A 122 -47.49 -43.26 3.61
C SER A 122 -46.49 -43.21 2.45
N GLU A 123 -45.81 -42.07 2.22
CA GLU A 123 -44.62 -41.99 1.34
C GLU A 123 -43.45 -42.79 1.91
N LEU A 124 -43.11 -42.61 3.18
CA LEU A 124 -42.01 -43.35 3.84
C LEU A 124 -42.27 -44.86 3.95
N LEU A 125 -43.54 -45.29 4.10
CA LEU A 125 -43.92 -46.70 4.08
C LEU A 125 -44.03 -47.27 2.66
N GLY A 126 -44.27 -46.42 1.64
CA GLY A 126 -44.27 -46.78 0.22
C GLY A 126 -42.86 -46.95 -0.37
N GLU A 127 -41.87 -46.20 0.14
CA GLU A 127 -40.46 -46.32 -0.26
C GLU A 127 -39.81 -47.64 0.19
N MET A 128 -40.39 -48.33 1.18
CA MET A 128 -39.86 -49.59 1.71
C MET A 128 -40.57 -50.84 1.16
N SER A 129 -41.40 -50.74 0.12
CA SER A 129 -42.09 -51.92 -0.43
C SER A 129 -42.35 -51.85 -1.94
N ALA A 130 -41.59 -52.68 -2.67
CA ALA A 130 -41.88 -53.28 -3.98
C ALA A 130 -41.36 -52.57 -5.27
N PRO A 131 -41.00 -53.36 -6.30
CA PRO A 131 -40.05 -52.97 -7.35
C PRO A 131 -40.68 -52.16 -8.51
N VAL A 132 -39.85 -51.32 -9.12
CA VAL A 132 -40.15 -50.41 -10.23
C VAL A 132 -40.69 -51.16 -11.45
N ALA A 133 -41.97 -50.92 -11.78
CA ALA A 133 -42.56 -51.26 -13.08
C ALA A 133 -42.59 -50.01 -13.98
N SER A 134 -42.26 -50.24 -15.25
CA SER A 134 -42.07 -49.27 -16.34
C SER A 134 -43.13 -48.17 -16.49
N THR A 135 -42.68 -46.92 -16.57
CA THR A 135 -43.46 -45.78 -17.07
C THR A 135 -43.71 -45.96 -18.58
N GLY A 136 -44.99 -46.08 -18.97
CA GLY A 136 -45.43 -46.41 -20.33
C GLY A 136 -45.02 -45.38 -21.38
N GLY A 137 -44.23 -45.81 -22.36
CA GLY A 137 -43.76 -45.04 -23.51
C GLY A 137 -42.52 -45.70 -24.12
N SER A 138 -42.27 -45.53 -25.42
CA SER A 138 -41.04 -46.08 -26.03
C SER A 138 -39.81 -45.37 -25.44
N PRO A 139 -38.73 -46.10 -25.09
CA PRO A 139 -37.54 -45.47 -24.55
C PRO A 139 -36.82 -44.64 -25.62
N ILE A 140 -36.16 -43.58 -25.15
CA ILE A 140 -35.33 -42.68 -25.94
C ILE A 140 -33.86 -42.99 -25.60
N GLY A 141 -33.01 -42.88 -26.61
CA GLY A 141 -31.57 -42.90 -26.47
C GLY A 141 -30.94 -41.73 -27.21
N LEU A 142 -29.71 -41.39 -26.84
CA LEU A 142 -28.84 -40.46 -27.55
C LEU A 142 -27.73 -41.26 -28.20
N GLN A 143 -27.72 -41.31 -29.53
CA GLN A 143 -26.66 -41.96 -30.28
C GLN A 143 -25.53 -40.99 -30.61
N PHE A 144 -24.31 -41.36 -30.23
CA PHE A 144 -23.06 -40.68 -30.52
C PHE A 144 -22.36 -41.35 -31.71
N ALA A 145 -21.82 -40.55 -32.63
CA ALA A 145 -21.06 -41.01 -33.77
C ALA A 145 -19.80 -40.15 -33.97
N LEU A 146 -18.69 -40.79 -34.34
CA LEU A 146 -17.50 -40.07 -34.81
C LEU A 146 -17.64 -39.72 -36.29
N MET A 147 -17.39 -38.46 -36.59
CA MET A 147 -17.47 -37.91 -37.94
C MET A 147 -16.06 -37.68 -38.49
N PRO A 148 -15.67 -38.36 -39.59
CA PRO A 148 -14.33 -38.25 -40.16
C PRO A 148 -14.05 -36.83 -40.64
N PRO A 149 -12.79 -36.36 -40.67
CA PRO A 149 -12.45 -35.02 -41.12
C PRO A 149 -12.92 -34.76 -42.56
N THR A 150 -13.29 -33.51 -42.86
CA THR A 150 -13.68 -33.08 -44.21
C THR A 150 -12.83 -31.92 -44.67
N ARG A 151 -12.86 -31.60 -45.97
CA ARG A 151 -12.14 -30.43 -46.52
C ARG A 151 -12.55 -29.10 -45.86
N TYR A 152 -13.75 -29.03 -45.31
CA TYR A 152 -14.31 -27.84 -44.64
C TYR A 152 -14.26 -27.93 -43.11
N ARG A 153 -13.95 -29.10 -42.55
CA ARG A 153 -13.76 -29.37 -41.12
C ARG A 153 -12.50 -30.23 -40.94
N PRO A 154 -11.33 -29.60 -40.74
CA PRO A 154 -10.15 -30.33 -40.32
C PRO A 154 -10.39 -30.93 -38.92
N GLY A 155 -10.01 -32.19 -38.72
CA GLY A 155 -10.19 -32.94 -37.46
C GLY A 155 -11.51 -33.72 -37.37
N GLU A 156 -11.53 -34.73 -36.50
CA GLU A 156 -12.73 -35.50 -36.16
C GLU A 156 -13.72 -34.67 -35.32
N ALA A 157 -14.98 -35.10 -35.28
CA ALA A 157 -16.00 -34.45 -34.47
C ALA A 157 -17.03 -35.46 -33.98
N VAL A 158 -17.58 -35.21 -32.81
CA VAL A 158 -18.65 -36.02 -32.25
C VAL A 158 -19.99 -35.46 -32.74
N ALA A 159 -20.82 -36.33 -33.30
CA ALA A 159 -22.20 -36.05 -33.64
C ALA A 159 -23.15 -36.73 -32.65
N LEU A 160 -24.20 -36.02 -32.25
CA LEU A 160 -25.24 -36.48 -31.35
C LEU A 160 -26.59 -36.53 -32.07
N ARG A 161 -27.37 -37.58 -31.83
CA ARG A 161 -28.74 -37.65 -32.34
C ARG A 161 -29.68 -38.47 -31.48
N PRO A 162 -30.98 -38.14 -31.47
CA PRO A 162 -31.97 -38.93 -30.78
C PRO A 162 -32.21 -40.26 -31.52
N VAL A 163 -32.51 -41.29 -30.75
CA VAL A 163 -32.94 -42.61 -31.22
C VAL A 163 -34.05 -43.15 -30.34
N THR A 164 -34.81 -44.10 -30.87
CA THR A 164 -35.79 -44.86 -30.10
C THR A 164 -35.69 -46.34 -30.45
N ILE A 165 -36.37 -47.20 -29.69
CA ILE A 165 -36.41 -48.63 -29.94
C ILE A 165 -37.50 -48.95 -30.98
N GLY A 166 -37.12 -49.65 -32.05
CA GLY A 166 -38.06 -50.17 -33.04
C GLY A 166 -38.79 -51.42 -32.55
N LYS A 167 -39.79 -51.89 -33.31
CA LYS A 167 -40.62 -53.08 -32.98
C LYS A 167 -39.83 -54.37 -32.70
N ARG A 168 -38.56 -54.45 -33.12
CA ARG A 168 -37.65 -55.59 -32.94
C ARG A 168 -36.67 -55.43 -31.76
N GLY A 169 -36.83 -54.40 -30.91
CA GLY A 169 -35.97 -54.18 -29.75
C GLY A 169 -34.63 -53.48 -30.06
N THR A 170 -34.38 -53.08 -31.31
CA THR A 170 -33.14 -52.40 -31.72
C THR A 170 -33.30 -50.88 -31.79
N TRP A 171 -32.25 -50.13 -31.44
CA TRP A 171 -32.19 -48.68 -31.64
C TRP A 171 -32.27 -48.31 -33.13
N ILE A 172 -33.23 -47.47 -33.50
CA ILE A 172 -33.49 -47.06 -34.89
C ILE A 172 -33.33 -45.54 -35.07
N LYS A 173 -32.80 -45.14 -36.24
CA LYS A 173 -32.55 -43.73 -36.61
C LYS A 173 -33.83 -42.97 -37.04
N ARG A 174 -34.80 -43.67 -37.66
CA ARG A 174 -35.97 -43.05 -38.32
C ARG A 174 -37.16 -42.74 -37.40
N GLY A 175 -37.12 -43.19 -36.14
CA GLY A 175 -38.26 -43.05 -35.23
C GLY A 175 -38.37 -41.69 -34.53
N LEU A 176 -37.24 -41.01 -34.33
CA LEU A 176 -37.13 -39.76 -33.58
C LEU A 176 -36.03 -38.89 -34.21
N SER A 177 -36.28 -37.58 -34.33
CA SER A 177 -35.37 -36.60 -34.91
C SER A 177 -35.32 -35.32 -34.08
N TRP A 178 -34.24 -34.54 -34.19
CA TRP A 178 -34.14 -33.24 -33.50
C TRP A 178 -35.26 -32.30 -33.93
N GLN A 179 -35.54 -32.23 -35.25
CA GLN A 179 -36.66 -31.43 -35.78
C GLN A 179 -38.01 -31.87 -35.22
N ARG A 180 -38.25 -33.18 -35.11
CA ARG A 180 -39.52 -33.70 -34.59
C ARG A 180 -39.71 -33.41 -33.11
N LEU A 181 -38.64 -33.46 -32.31
CA LEU A 181 -38.69 -33.07 -30.90
C LEU A 181 -39.04 -31.59 -30.67
N MET A 182 -38.81 -30.72 -31.67
CA MET A 182 -39.11 -29.29 -31.57
C MET A 182 -40.52 -28.93 -32.04
N TYR A 183 -41.00 -29.58 -33.11
CA TYR A 183 -42.24 -29.16 -33.79
C TYR A 183 -43.42 -30.13 -33.62
N ASP A 184 -43.22 -31.33 -33.09
CA ASP A 184 -44.26 -32.35 -32.92
C ASP A 184 -44.53 -32.60 -31.42
N SER A 185 -45.80 -32.63 -31.01
CA SER A 185 -46.23 -32.94 -29.64
C SER A 185 -46.26 -34.45 -29.40
N ALA A 186 -45.16 -35.14 -29.71
CA ALA A 186 -45.04 -36.59 -29.62
C ALA A 186 -44.82 -37.11 -28.18
N SER A 187 -45.03 -36.27 -27.15
CA SER A 187 -44.76 -36.60 -25.74
C SER A 187 -45.50 -37.84 -25.23
N GLY A 188 -46.67 -38.15 -25.80
CA GLY A 188 -47.47 -39.33 -25.43
C GLY A 188 -46.96 -40.67 -25.98
N GLN A 189 -45.97 -40.68 -26.89
CA GLN A 189 -45.45 -41.90 -27.52
C GLN A 189 -44.19 -42.44 -26.84
N PHE A 190 -43.50 -41.59 -26.07
CA PHE A 190 -42.20 -41.88 -25.47
C PHE A 190 -42.26 -41.78 -23.95
N ASN A 191 -41.24 -42.31 -23.28
CA ASN A 191 -41.12 -42.14 -21.84
C ASN A 191 -41.08 -40.64 -21.50
N ARG A 192 -42.03 -40.18 -20.67
CA ARG A 192 -42.21 -38.75 -20.40
C ARG A 192 -40.98 -38.08 -19.78
N ARG A 193 -40.33 -38.74 -18.82
CA ARG A 193 -39.13 -38.22 -18.14
C ARG A 193 -37.97 -38.05 -19.12
N GLN A 194 -37.75 -39.04 -19.98
CA GLN A 194 -36.73 -38.99 -21.03
C GLN A 194 -37.07 -37.93 -22.10
N TYR A 195 -38.34 -37.81 -22.49
CA TYR A 195 -38.81 -36.86 -23.49
C TYR A 195 -38.58 -35.41 -23.04
N ASP A 196 -38.94 -35.10 -21.80
CA ASP A 196 -38.78 -33.77 -21.23
C ASP A 196 -37.29 -33.37 -21.15
N ALA A 197 -36.41 -34.30 -20.75
CA ALA A 197 -34.96 -34.06 -20.71
C ALA A 197 -34.36 -33.80 -22.11
N ILE A 198 -34.73 -34.62 -23.10
CA ILE A 198 -34.22 -34.49 -24.48
C ILE A 198 -34.76 -33.26 -25.21
N ARG A 199 -35.97 -32.79 -24.88
CA ARG A 199 -36.49 -31.52 -25.42
C ARG A 199 -35.58 -30.33 -25.06
N GLY A 200 -34.98 -30.35 -23.87
CA GLY A 200 -33.99 -29.35 -23.45
C GLY A 200 -32.74 -29.32 -24.33
N LEU A 201 -32.29 -30.48 -24.83
CA LEU A 201 -31.18 -30.61 -25.80
C LEU A 201 -31.58 -30.17 -27.21
N ALA A 202 -32.82 -30.43 -27.63
CA ALA A 202 -33.30 -30.05 -28.96
C ALA A 202 -33.26 -28.54 -29.19
N VAL A 203 -33.61 -27.74 -28.16
CA VAL A 203 -33.50 -26.27 -28.20
C VAL A 203 -32.05 -25.80 -28.36
N GLU A 204 -31.11 -26.43 -27.65
CA GLU A 204 -29.68 -26.09 -27.77
C GLU A 204 -29.13 -26.48 -29.15
N ALA A 205 -29.55 -27.63 -29.67
CA ALA A 205 -29.22 -28.07 -31.02
C ALA A 205 -29.66 -27.05 -32.08
N GLN A 206 -30.86 -26.47 -31.94
CA GLN A 206 -31.35 -25.41 -32.82
C GLN A 206 -30.51 -24.13 -32.73
N ARG A 207 -30.18 -23.68 -31.52
CA ARG A 207 -29.40 -22.45 -31.31
C ARG A 207 -28.00 -22.53 -31.90
N SER A 208 -27.37 -23.71 -31.83
CA SER A 208 -26.01 -23.93 -32.35
C SER A 208 -25.90 -23.99 -33.88
N GLY A 209 -27.03 -24.10 -34.62
CA GLY A 209 -27.10 -23.95 -36.07
C GLY A 209 -26.41 -25.01 -36.95
N LEU A 210 -25.77 -26.04 -36.37
CA LEU A 210 -24.92 -27.02 -37.07
C LEU A 210 -25.53 -28.43 -37.14
N MET A 211 -26.77 -28.53 -37.62
CA MET A 211 -27.38 -29.81 -37.99
C MET A 211 -26.86 -30.21 -39.39
N TYR A 212 -26.15 -31.34 -39.50
CA TYR A 212 -25.67 -31.87 -40.78
C TYR A 212 -26.74 -32.71 -41.49
N ALA A 213 -26.58 -32.93 -42.80
CA ALA A 213 -27.44 -33.78 -43.61
C ALA A 213 -27.64 -35.16 -42.95
N GLY A 214 -28.88 -35.47 -42.55
CA GLY A 214 -29.20 -36.71 -41.83
C GLY A 214 -29.48 -36.56 -40.33
N ASP A 215 -29.76 -35.33 -39.85
CA ASP A 215 -30.33 -35.04 -38.52
C ASP A 215 -29.37 -35.33 -37.34
N GLY A 216 -28.07 -35.26 -37.60
CA GLY A 216 -27.02 -35.29 -36.57
C GLY A 216 -26.60 -33.88 -36.15
N TRP A 217 -26.48 -33.66 -34.84
CA TRP A 217 -26.02 -32.41 -34.24
C TRP A 217 -24.52 -32.50 -33.92
N LEU A 218 -23.69 -31.66 -34.54
CA LEU A 218 -22.25 -31.65 -34.29
C LEU A 218 -21.92 -30.91 -32.99
N LEU A 219 -21.24 -31.58 -32.06
CA LEU A 219 -20.90 -31.01 -30.75
C LEU A 219 -19.78 -29.96 -30.81
N ASN A 220 -19.04 -29.87 -31.90
CA ASN A 220 -17.98 -28.87 -32.05
C ASN A 220 -18.50 -27.43 -32.11
N GLY A 221 -19.78 -27.21 -32.45
CA GLY A 221 -20.38 -25.88 -32.57
C GLY A 221 -21.16 -25.42 -31.34
N THR A 222 -21.15 -26.20 -30.26
CA THR A 222 -22.06 -26.00 -29.13
C THR A 222 -21.49 -25.04 -28.11
N SER A 223 -22.37 -24.59 -27.21
CA SER A 223 -21.98 -23.89 -25.99
C SER A 223 -21.81 -24.87 -24.82
N ALA A 224 -21.20 -24.39 -23.72
CA ALA A 224 -21.05 -25.16 -22.48
C ALA A 224 -22.40 -25.57 -21.85
N ALA A 225 -23.52 -24.97 -22.27
CA ALA A 225 -24.86 -25.34 -21.84
C ALA A 225 -25.27 -26.78 -22.25
N LEU A 226 -24.48 -27.43 -23.13
CA LEU A 226 -24.61 -28.85 -23.45
C LEU A 226 -24.50 -29.75 -22.22
N TRP A 227 -23.55 -29.49 -21.32
CA TRP A 227 -23.16 -30.44 -20.28
C TRP A 227 -24.25 -30.70 -19.24
N PRO A 228 -24.88 -29.68 -18.62
CA PRO A 228 -25.97 -29.92 -17.67
C PRO A 228 -27.13 -30.69 -18.31
N LYS A 229 -27.39 -30.44 -19.61
CA LYS A 229 -28.48 -31.10 -20.34
C LYS A 229 -28.18 -32.57 -20.66
N LEU A 230 -26.91 -32.92 -20.88
CA LEU A 230 -26.50 -34.32 -21.03
C LEU A 230 -26.61 -35.08 -19.69
N ILE A 231 -26.24 -34.43 -18.59
CA ILE A 231 -26.42 -34.97 -17.24
C ILE A 231 -27.92 -35.18 -16.95
N ASP A 232 -28.76 -34.17 -17.19
CA ASP A 232 -30.22 -34.28 -17.04
C ASP A 232 -30.81 -35.44 -17.85
N ALA A 233 -30.28 -35.69 -19.06
CA ALA A 233 -30.70 -36.80 -19.91
C ALA A 233 -30.27 -38.16 -19.35
N GLU A 234 -29.04 -38.28 -18.85
CA GLU A 234 -28.54 -39.49 -18.18
C GLU A 234 -29.37 -39.79 -16.92
N ASP A 235 -29.61 -38.78 -16.08
CA ASP A 235 -30.43 -38.87 -14.86
C ASP A 235 -31.90 -39.19 -15.15
N ALA A 236 -32.40 -38.79 -16.32
CA ALA A 236 -33.72 -39.17 -16.82
C ALA A 236 -33.79 -40.63 -17.33
N GLY A 237 -32.65 -41.33 -17.35
CA GLY A 237 -32.51 -42.70 -17.84
C GLY A 237 -32.48 -42.81 -19.36
N VAL A 238 -32.12 -41.75 -20.08
CA VAL A 238 -31.91 -41.81 -21.53
C VAL A 238 -30.67 -42.66 -21.82
N ALA A 239 -30.78 -43.63 -22.72
CA ALA A 239 -29.64 -44.50 -23.04
C ALA A 239 -28.57 -43.77 -23.87
N MET A 240 -27.31 -43.82 -23.44
CA MET A 240 -26.16 -43.38 -24.25
C MET A 240 -25.74 -44.49 -25.20
N VAL A 241 -25.89 -44.27 -26.51
CA VAL A 241 -25.75 -45.31 -27.54
C VAL A 241 -24.57 -44.99 -28.45
N ALA A 242 -23.67 -45.94 -28.65
CA ALA A 242 -22.60 -45.83 -29.63
C ALA A 242 -23.11 -46.17 -31.05
N ASP A 243 -22.74 -45.38 -32.07
CA ASP A 243 -22.91 -45.77 -33.47
C ASP A 243 -21.76 -46.68 -33.92
N LYS A 244 -22.02 -48.00 -33.91
CA LYS A 244 -21.08 -49.03 -34.36
C LYS A 244 -20.55 -48.82 -35.77
N SER A 245 -21.32 -48.16 -36.65
CA SER A 245 -20.86 -47.85 -38.01
C SER A 245 -19.77 -46.77 -38.07
N SER A 246 -19.62 -45.99 -36.99
CA SER A 246 -18.54 -45.01 -36.83
C SER A 246 -17.31 -45.56 -36.09
N GLY A 247 -17.28 -46.87 -35.79
CA GLY A 247 -16.20 -47.50 -35.03
C GLY A 247 -16.37 -47.46 -33.51
N LEU A 248 -17.46 -46.86 -33.00
CA LEU A 248 -17.74 -46.78 -31.56
C LEU A 248 -18.45 -48.03 -31.02
N THR A 249 -18.05 -48.48 -29.84
CA THR A 249 -18.64 -49.63 -29.13
C THR A 249 -19.39 -49.21 -27.87
N ALA A 250 -18.95 -48.15 -27.18
CA ALA A 250 -19.57 -47.59 -25.99
C ALA A 250 -19.35 -46.07 -25.87
N VAL A 251 -20.09 -45.43 -24.96
CA VAL A 251 -19.98 -44.01 -24.61
C VAL A 251 -19.91 -43.89 -23.09
N GLU A 252 -18.93 -43.14 -22.59
CA GLU A 252 -18.69 -42.90 -21.17
C GLU A 252 -18.50 -41.41 -20.91
N PHE A 253 -19.02 -40.91 -19.80
CA PHE A 253 -18.79 -39.52 -19.38
C PHE A 253 -17.58 -39.41 -18.46
N ILE A 254 -16.72 -38.45 -18.76
CA ILE A 254 -15.59 -38.06 -17.91
C ILE A 254 -16.14 -37.17 -16.80
N LYS A 255 -15.85 -37.50 -15.54
CA LYS A 255 -16.37 -36.77 -14.37
C LYS A 255 -15.54 -35.54 -14.08
N ASN A 256 -14.22 -35.64 -14.26
CA ASN A 256 -13.30 -34.53 -14.09
C ASN A 256 -12.36 -34.46 -15.31
N ALA A 257 -12.43 -33.37 -16.06
CA ALA A 257 -11.45 -33.05 -17.09
C ALA A 257 -10.84 -31.69 -16.79
N GLN A 258 -9.51 -31.64 -16.70
CA GLN A 258 -8.78 -30.39 -16.49
C GLN A 258 -7.49 -30.38 -17.30
N LEU A 259 -6.97 -29.18 -17.58
CA LEU A 259 -5.62 -29.01 -18.11
C LEU A 259 -4.68 -28.68 -16.96
N ARG A 260 -3.47 -29.24 -17.03
CA ARG A 260 -2.38 -28.97 -16.07
C ARG A 260 -1.12 -28.58 -16.84
N LEU A 261 -0.36 -27.62 -16.34
CA LEU A 261 0.97 -27.33 -16.86
C LEU A 261 2.00 -28.18 -16.13
N ASP A 262 2.78 -28.95 -16.89
CA ASP A 262 3.85 -29.81 -16.39
C ASP A 262 5.20 -29.21 -16.81
N PHE A 263 6.06 -28.92 -15.83
CA PHE A 263 7.43 -28.43 -16.03
C PHE A 263 8.43 -29.55 -15.82
N THR A 264 9.32 -29.75 -16.80
CA THR A 264 10.37 -30.79 -16.78
C THR A 264 11.72 -30.22 -17.18
N ALA A 265 12.81 -30.88 -16.81
CA ALA A 265 14.16 -30.47 -17.19
C ALA A 265 14.34 -30.51 -18.71
N SER A 266 14.91 -29.44 -19.28
CA SER A 266 15.25 -29.42 -20.70
C SER A 266 16.61 -30.06 -20.97
N SER A 267 16.73 -30.88 -22.01
CA SER A 267 18.01 -31.43 -22.47
C SER A 267 18.99 -30.37 -22.98
N ALA A 268 18.50 -29.18 -23.32
CA ALA A 268 19.31 -28.01 -23.71
C ALA A 268 19.71 -27.13 -22.51
N GLY A 269 19.36 -27.52 -21.27
CA GLY A 269 19.48 -26.71 -20.06
C GLY A 269 18.25 -25.84 -19.81
N GLY A 270 17.89 -25.58 -18.56
CA GLY A 270 16.65 -24.85 -18.19
C GLY A 270 15.44 -25.77 -18.07
N ALA A 271 14.24 -25.25 -18.33
CA ALA A 271 12.98 -25.99 -18.15
C ALA A 271 12.15 -26.06 -19.44
N THR A 272 11.27 -27.06 -19.53
CA THR A 272 10.29 -27.23 -20.60
C THR A 272 8.90 -27.30 -19.98
N ALA A 273 8.02 -26.38 -20.36
CA ALA A 273 6.61 -26.43 -19.99
C ALA A 273 5.81 -27.17 -21.06
N SER A 274 4.94 -28.06 -20.63
CA SER A 274 4.04 -28.82 -21.49
C SER A 274 2.65 -28.88 -20.87
N VAL A 275 1.60 -28.95 -21.70
CA VAL A 275 0.24 -29.08 -21.17
C VAL A 275 -0.14 -30.56 -21.14
N ALA A 276 -0.55 -31.03 -19.96
CA ALA A 276 -1.12 -32.34 -19.74
C ALA A 276 -2.65 -32.27 -19.66
N LEU A 277 -3.32 -33.23 -20.28
CA LEU A 277 -4.76 -33.42 -20.15
C LEU A 277 -5.00 -34.44 -19.03
N ILE A 278 -5.69 -34.03 -17.96
CA ILE A 278 -6.01 -34.90 -16.83
C ILE A 278 -7.50 -35.28 -16.92
N LEU A 279 -7.78 -36.57 -17.10
CA LEU A 279 -9.15 -37.11 -17.20
C LEU A 279 -9.36 -38.12 -16.08
N ASP A 280 -10.31 -37.85 -15.19
CA ASP A 280 -10.63 -38.67 -14.00
C ASP A 280 -9.39 -39.01 -13.14
N GLY A 281 -8.44 -38.09 -13.07
CA GLY A 281 -7.18 -38.21 -12.31
C GLY A 281 -6.02 -38.86 -13.06
N GLU A 282 -6.27 -39.41 -14.25
CA GLU A 282 -5.23 -40.03 -15.09
C GLU A 282 -4.68 -39.05 -16.12
N LYS A 283 -3.36 -39.12 -16.38
CA LYS A 283 -2.67 -38.25 -17.33
C LYS A 283 -2.76 -38.80 -18.75
N TYR A 284 -3.23 -37.96 -19.67
CA TYR A 284 -3.32 -38.25 -21.10
C TYR A 284 -2.45 -37.28 -21.91
N GLY A 285 -1.84 -37.79 -22.98
CA GLY A 285 -1.21 -36.93 -23.98
C GLY A 285 -2.27 -36.12 -24.74
N PRO A 286 -1.97 -34.88 -25.18
CA PRO A 286 -2.88 -34.09 -26.00
C PRO A 286 -3.16 -34.75 -27.36
N ALA A 287 -2.23 -35.58 -27.85
CA ALA A 287 -2.39 -36.35 -29.07
C ALA A 287 -3.55 -37.36 -28.95
N GLY A 288 -4.57 -37.20 -29.79
CA GLY A 288 -5.75 -38.07 -29.83
C GLY A 288 -6.94 -37.59 -28.97
N ALA A 289 -6.79 -36.47 -28.24
CA ALA A 289 -7.91 -35.80 -27.61
C ALA A 289 -8.52 -34.76 -28.57
N GLY A 290 -9.84 -34.82 -28.76
CA GLY A 290 -10.58 -33.83 -29.52
C GLY A 290 -11.28 -32.83 -28.59
N LEU A 291 -11.34 -31.57 -29.01
CA LEU A 291 -12.00 -30.50 -28.25
C LEU A 291 -13.47 -30.33 -28.68
N ILE A 292 -14.33 -30.00 -27.71
CA ILE A 292 -15.76 -29.71 -27.89
C ILE A 292 -15.96 -28.21 -27.65
N GLY A 293 -16.58 -27.53 -28.63
CA GLY A 293 -16.71 -26.06 -28.69
C GLY A 293 -15.57 -25.41 -29.50
N ARG A 294 -15.86 -24.96 -30.73
CA ARG A 294 -14.83 -24.50 -31.69
C ARG A 294 -14.30 -23.10 -31.37
N THR A 295 -15.18 -22.20 -30.94
CA THR A 295 -14.81 -20.81 -30.59
C THR A 295 -14.27 -20.71 -29.17
N THR A 296 -14.83 -21.51 -28.28
CA THR A 296 -14.53 -21.55 -26.85
C THR A 296 -14.62 -23.01 -26.41
N PRO A 297 -13.54 -23.78 -26.54
CA PRO A 297 -13.50 -25.15 -26.08
C PRO A 297 -13.92 -25.25 -24.61
N HIS A 298 -14.98 -26.00 -24.36
CA HIS A 298 -15.60 -26.15 -23.05
C HIS A 298 -15.69 -27.63 -22.63
N GLY A 299 -15.12 -28.53 -23.42
CA GLY A 299 -14.87 -29.89 -23.00
C GLY A 299 -14.03 -30.64 -24.01
N VAL A 300 -13.89 -31.93 -23.73
CA VAL A 300 -12.93 -32.79 -24.39
C VAL A 300 -13.57 -34.14 -24.66
N TYR A 301 -13.11 -34.81 -25.70
CA TYR A 301 -13.39 -36.21 -25.95
C TYR A 301 -12.13 -36.98 -26.31
N THR A 302 -12.09 -38.25 -25.95
CA THR A 302 -11.05 -39.20 -26.36
C THR A 302 -11.71 -40.47 -26.85
N VAL A 303 -11.01 -41.20 -27.72
CA VAL A 303 -11.49 -42.48 -28.27
C VAL A 303 -10.39 -43.50 -28.05
N SER A 304 -10.66 -44.51 -27.23
CA SER A 304 -9.73 -45.60 -26.97
C SER A 304 -10.46 -46.94 -27.08
N GLU A 305 -9.93 -47.87 -27.87
CA GLU A 305 -10.51 -49.20 -28.10
C GLU A 305 -12.01 -49.19 -28.51
N GLY A 306 -12.44 -48.12 -29.20
CA GLY A 306 -13.83 -47.92 -29.63
C GLY A 306 -14.75 -47.31 -28.57
N VAL A 307 -14.27 -47.03 -27.36
CA VAL A 307 -15.04 -46.32 -26.32
C VAL A 307 -14.85 -44.82 -26.49
N LEU A 308 -15.95 -44.10 -26.70
CA LEU A 308 -15.96 -42.63 -26.69
C LEU A 308 -16.07 -42.13 -25.26
N ARG A 309 -15.04 -41.45 -24.76
CA ARG A 309 -15.09 -40.72 -23.49
C ARG A 309 -15.25 -39.25 -23.77
N LEU A 310 -16.16 -38.56 -23.08
CA LEU A 310 -16.32 -37.12 -23.22
C LEU A 310 -16.74 -36.46 -21.91
N GLY A 311 -16.33 -35.22 -21.69
CA GLY A 311 -16.73 -34.47 -20.49
C GLY A 311 -16.42 -32.99 -20.58
N ALA A 312 -17.00 -32.25 -19.64
CA ALA A 312 -16.77 -30.83 -19.48
C ALA A 312 -15.40 -30.56 -18.87
N PHE A 313 -14.74 -29.49 -19.30
CA PHE A 313 -13.61 -28.99 -18.54
C PHE A 313 -14.09 -28.28 -17.27
N ASP A 314 -13.44 -28.56 -16.15
CA ASP A 314 -13.67 -27.87 -14.88
C ASP A 314 -12.33 -27.64 -14.15
N PRO A 315 -11.79 -26.40 -14.10
CA PRO A 315 -12.34 -25.18 -14.70
C PRO A 315 -12.19 -25.15 -16.24
N VAL A 316 -13.00 -24.32 -16.90
CA VAL A 316 -12.88 -24.11 -18.36
C VAL A 316 -11.55 -23.42 -18.67
N PRO A 317 -10.67 -23.99 -19.53
CA PRO A 317 -9.34 -23.47 -19.72
C PRO A 317 -9.32 -22.17 -20.53
N GLY A 318 -8.35 -21.31 -20.25
CA GLY A 318 -8.08 -20.12 -21.05
C GLY A 318 -7.63 -20.47 -22.47
N ARG A 319 -7.84 -19.52 -23.40
CA ARG A 319 -7.51 -19.69 -24.83
C ARG A 319 -6.04 -20.08 -25.08
N ALA A 320 -5.10 -19.51 -24.33
CA ALA A 320 -3.67 -19.78 -24.51
C ALA A 320 -3.32 -21.25 -24.25
N LEU A 321 -3.85 -21.85 -23.16
CA LEU A 321 -3.64 -23.27 -22.85
C LEU A 321 -4.23 -24.18 -23.94
N LEU A 322 -5.41 -23.82 -24.46
CA LEU A 322 -6.08 -24.57 -25.52
C LEU A 322 -5.30 -24.49 -26.84
N GLU A 323 -4.67 -23.36 -27.14
CA GLU A 323 -3.78 -23.23 -28.31
C GLU A 323 -2.51 -24.09 -28.16
N LEU A 324 -1.92 -24.14 -26.97
CA LEU A 324 -0.76 -25.01 -26.68
C LEU A 324 -1.13 -26.51 -26.84
N VAL A 325 -2.28 -26.93 -26.29
CA VAL A 325 -2.81 -28.30 -26.46
C VAL A 325 -3.06 -28.61 -27.94
N GLY A 326 -3.71 -27.69 -28.67
CA GLY A 326 -4.05 -27.89 -30.07
C GLY A 326 -2.85 -27.98 -31.02
N ARG A 327 -1.70 -27.42 -30.62
CA ARG A 327 -0.43 -27.45 -31.39
C ARG A 327 0.57 -28.49 -30.90
N ASP A 328 0.29 -29.16 -29.78
CA ASP A 328 1.27 -29.96 -29.04
C ASP A 328 2.58 -29.19 -28.81
N GLU A 329 2.43 -27.89 -28.50
CA GLU A 329 3.55 -26.94 -28.38
C GLU A 329 4.18 -27.05 -26.99
N ARG A 330 5.51 -27.22 -26.96
CA ARG A 330 6.30 -27.23 -25.72
C ARG A 330 7.04 -25.91 -25.61
N LEU A 331 6.87 -25.23 -24.48
CA LEU A 331 7.52 -23.95 -24.22
C LEU A 331 8.88 -24.20 -23.54
N HIS A 332 9.93 -23.58 -24.07
CA HIS A 332 11.26 -23.67 -23.48
C HIS A 332 11.57 -22.43 -22.65
N ILE A 333 12.00 -22.64 -21.41
CA ILE A 333 12.51 -21.62 -20.50
C ILE A 333 14.03 -21.77 -20.47
N PRO A 334 14.79 -20.81 -21.02
CA PRO A 334 16.25 -20.85 -21.01
C PRO A 334 16.82 -20.91 -19.60
N ALA A 335 17.96 -21.56 -19.42
CA ALA A 335 18.63 -21.69 -18.12
C ALA A 335 18.89 -20.35 -17.41
N ALA A 336 19.16 -19.28 -18.18
CA ALA A 336 19.40 -17.95 -17.64
C ALA A 336 18.16 -17.29 -17.01
N ASP A 337 16.97 -17.72 -17.42
CA ASP A 337 15.68 -17.12 -17.02
C ASP A 337 14.95 -17.97 -15.97
N VAL A 338 15.52 -19.11 -15.56
CA VAL A 338 14.89 -20.05 -14.63
C VAL A 338 14.63 -19.41 -13.27
N ASP A 339 15.60 -18.65 -12.75
CA ASP A 339 15.50 -18.01 -11.42
C ASP A 339 14.45 -16.90 -11.43
N GLU A 340 14.44 -16.06 -12.47
CA GLU A 340 13.42 -15.01 -12.63
C GLU A 340 12.03 -15.64 -12.79
N PHE A 341 11.91 -16.69 -13.60
CA PHE A 341 10.66 -17.39 -13.83
C PHE A 341 10.13 -18.02 -12.53
N SER A 342 10.98 -18.71 -11.76
CA SER A 342 10.59 -19.38 -10.52
C SER A 342 10.12 -18.40 -9.44
N LEU A 343 10.71 -17.20 -9.40
CA LEU A 343 10.39 -16.15 -8.44
C LEU A 343 9.14 -15.35 -8.80
N THR A 344 8.96 -15.04 -10.09
CA THR A 344 7.96 -14.05 -10.52
C THR A 344 6.74 -14.68 -11.15
N ILE A 345 6.91 -15.67 -12.03
CA ILE A 345 5.83 -16.21 -12.88
C ILE A 345 5.26 -17.50 -12.30
N LEU A 346 6.10 -18.44 -11.87
CA LEU A 346 5.68 -19.75 -11.36
C LEU A 346 4.68 -19.66 -10.20
N PRO A 347 4.82 -18.75 -9.21
CA PRO A 347 3.86 -18.65 -8.13
C PRO A 347 2.50 -18.14 -8.60
N GLN A 348 2.48 -17.20 -9.55
CA GLN A 348 1.25 -16.69 -10.16
C GLN A 348 0.52 -17.78 -10.97
N LEU A 349 1.28 -18.63 -11.68
CA LEU A 349 0.73 -19.78 -12.38
C LEU A 349 0.14 -20.80 -11.40
N THR A 350 0.87 -21.13 -10.33
CA THR A 350 0.42 -22.09 -9.31
C THR A 350 -0.84 -21.62 -8.58
N ALA A 351 -0.98 -20.31 -8.37
CA ALA A 351 -2.18 -19.72 -7.77
C ALA A 351 -3.41 -19.71 -8.70
N SER A 352 -3.21 -19.78 -10.03
CA SER A 352 -4.27 -19.62 -11.03
C SER A 352 -4.69 -20.91 -11.73
N MET A 353 -3.84 -21.94 -11.76
CA MET A 353 -4.14 -23.21 -12.43
C MET A 353 -3.38 -24.39 -11.83
N PRO A 354 -3.81 -25.64 -12.11
CA PRO A 354 -3.03 -26.82 -11.78
C PRO A 354 -1.65 -26.77 -12.47
N VAL A 355 -0.60 -26.88 -11.66
CA VAL A 355 0.80 -26.96 -12.12
C VAL A 355 1.47 -28.17 -11.46
N GLU A 356 2.23 -28.93 -12.22
CA GLU A 356 3.16 -29.95 -11.72
C GLU A 356 4.59 -29.59 -12.13
N VAL A 357 5.52 -29.69 -11.19
CA VAL A 357 6.94 -29.40 -11.40
C VAL A 357 7.72 -30.66 -11.09
N GLU A 358 8.62 -31.05 -11.99
CA GLU A 358 9.57 -32.12 -11.75
C GLU A 358 10.43 -31.82 -10.50
N GLU A 359 10.60 -32.83 -9.63
CA GLU A 359 11.29 -32.67 -8.36
C GLU A 359 12.72 -32.14 -8.57
N GLY A 360 13.06 -31.05 -7.89
CA GLY A 360 14.38 -30.40 -8.01
C GLY A 360 14.58 -29.54 -9.26
N LEU A 361 13.57 -29.38 -10.12
CA LEU A 361 13.68 -28.55 -11.34
C LEU A 361 13.82 -27.05 -11.02
N PHE A 362 13.03 -26.57 -10.06
CA PHE A 362 13.16 -25.23 -9.52
C PHE A 362 13.57 -25.37 -8.05
N ALA A 363 14.78 -24.93 -7.71
CA ALA A 363 15.14 -24.81 -6.31
C ALA A 363 14.24 -23.72 -5.68
N PRO A 364 13.60 -23.98 -4.53
CA PRO A 364 12.92 -22.92 -3.82
C PRO A 364 13.95 -21.84 -3.46
N PRO A 365 13.65 -20.56 -3.72
CA PRO A 365 14.59 -19.49 -3.46
C PRO A 365 14.91 -19.44 -1.97
N VAL A 366 16.17 -19.17 -1.64
CA VAL A 366 16.56 -18.91 -0.27
C VAL A 366 16.19 -17.46 0.04
N ILE A 367 15.13 -17.29 0.81
CA ILE A 367 14.63 -15.98 1.24
C ILE A 367 15.08 -15.74 2.67
N VAL A 368 15.88 -14.68 2.86
CA VAL A 368 16.34 -14.21 4.16
C VAL A 368 15.76 -12.82 4.41
N GLY A 369 15.24 -12.57 5.61
CA GLY A 369 14.51 -11.35 5.97
C GLY A 369 13.14 -11.64 6.58
N PRO A 370 12.32 -10.63 6.86
CA PRO A 370 12.56 -9.20 6.61
C PRO A 370 13.59 -8.56 7.54
N MET A 371 14.42 -7.68 6.98
CA MET A 371 15.39 -6.86 7.73
C MET A 371 15.01 -5.38 7.61
N PRO A 372 14.77 -4.68 8.71
CA PRO A 372 14.69 -3.23 8.70
C PRO A 372 16.02 -2.62 8.29
N VAL A 373 16.00 -1.71 7.31
CA VAL A 373 17.16 -0.95 6.87
C VAL A 373 16.91 0.53 7.10
N LEU A 374 17.87 1.19 7.75
CA LEU A 374 17.95 2.64 7.83
C LEU A 374 18.97 3.14 6.83
N THR A 375 18.55 3.99 5.90
CA THR A 375 19.45 4.63 4.95
C THR A 375 19.53 6.12 5.24
N VAL A 376 20.74 6.65 5.40
CA VAL A 376 21.00 8.08 5.59
C VAL A 376 21.71 8.61 4.34
N THR A 377 21.04 9.53 3.63
CA THR A 377 21.58 10.17 2.43
C THR A 377 21.82 11.65 2.66
N MET A 378 22.94 12.16 2.15
CA MET A 378 23.24 13.59 2.23
C MET A 378 22.51 14.33 1.10
N ALA A 379 21.79 15.41 1.44
CA ALA A 379 21.00 16.17 0.49
C ALA A 379 21.22 17.68 0.69
N GLY A 380 21.97 18.31 -0.22
CA GLY A 380 22.27 19.75 -0.14
C GLY A 380 23.06 20.12 1.11
N THR A 381 22.47 20.92 2.00
CA THR A 381 23.07 21.35 3.28
C THR A 381 22.60 20.52 4.49
N GLY A 382 21.91 19.40 4.26
CA GLY A 382 21.37 18.53 5.30
C GLY A 382 21.44 17.06 4.91
N ALA A 383 20.63 16.24 5.56
CA ALA A 383 20.50 14.82 5.28
C ALA A 383 19.04 14.38 5.34
N CYS A 384 18.75 13.24 4.73
CA CYS A 384 17.47 12.57 4.84
C CYS A 384 17.72 11.14 5.33
N ALA A 385 17.06 10.76 6.42
CA ALA A 385 17.05 9.40 6.93
C ALA A 385 15.72 8.75 6.55
N TYR A 386 15.76 7.61 5.86
CA TYR A 386 14.56 6.88 5.48
C TYR A 386 14.70 5.38 5.73
N TRP A 387 13.55 4.74 5.90
CA TRP A 387 13.46 3.34 6.25
C TRP A 387 13.07 2.50 5.03
N SER A 388 13.53 1.25 4.98
CA SER A 388 13.04 0.25 4.06
C SER A 388 13.04 -1.14 4.71
N THR A 389 12.28 -2.07 4.11
CA THR A 389 12.35 -3.49 4.43
C THR A 389 13.18 -4.19 3.37
N ARG A 390 14.28 -4.83 3.77
CA ARG A 390 15.11 -5.66 2.89
C ARG A 390 14.75 -7.13 3.00
N TYR A 391 14.67 -7.77 1.84
CA TYR A 391 14.75 -9.22 1.69
C TYR A 391 15.97 -9.56 0.84
N GLU A 392 16.69 -10.59 1.24
CA GLU A 392 17.74 -11.20 0.44
C GLU A 392 17.17 -12.47 -0.19
N VAL A 393 17.17 -12.51 -1.52
CA VAL A 393 16.63 -13.62 -2.31
C VAL A 393 17.74 -14.12 -3.21
N ASP A 394 18.25 -15.31 -2.92
CA ASP A 394 19.40 -15.92 -3.63
C ASP A 394 20.57 -14.93 -3.78
N ASP A 395 21.01 -14.36 -2.65
CA ASP A 395 22.10 -13.39 -2.51
C ASP A 395 21.87 -12.02 -3.19
N LYS A 396 20.63 -11.69 -3.56
CA LYS A 396 20.25 -10.36 -4.08
C LYS A 396 19.37 -9.59 -3.11
N HIS A 397 19.71 -8.32 -2.89
CA HIS A 397 18.91 -7.42 -2.05
C HIS A 397 17.70 -6.86 -2.79
N HIS A 398 16.55 -6.91 -2.12
CA HIS A 398 15.30 -6.30 -2.56
C HIS A 398 14.75 -5.41 -1.44
N ASP A 399 14.77 -4.10 -1.69
CA ASP A 399 14.34 -3.10 -0.72
C ASP A 399 12.95 -2.57 -1.06
N PHE A 400 12.09 -2.53 -0.04
CA PHE A 400 10.72 -2.10 -0.15
C PHE A 400 10.45 -0.93 0.79
N ALA A 401 9.79 0.11 0.30
CA ALA A 401 9.36 1.20 1.16
C ALA A 401 8.40 0.67 2.26
N PRO A 402 8.42 1.22 3.49
CA PRO A 402 7.67 0.68 4.63
C PRO A 402 6.16 0.64 4.43
N ASP A 403 5.64 1.54 3.60
CA ASP A 403 4.21 1.65 3.26
C ASP A 403 3.87 1.03 1.90
N SER A 404 4.82 0.34 1.26
CA SER A 404 4.57 -0.33 -0.02
C SER A 404 3.70 -1.58 0.19
N PRO A 405 2.66 -1.81 -0.65
CA PRO A 405 1.79 -2.96 -0.47
C PRO A 405 2.56 -4.28 -0.63
N PRO A 406 2.42 -5.23 0.30
CA PRO A 406 3.15 -6.51 0.27
C PRO A 406 2.82 -7.34 -0.97
N GLU A 407 1.63 -7.17 -1.54
CA GLU A 407 1.16 -7.80 -2.80
C GLU A 407 2.05 -7.51 -4.02
N LEU A 408 2.96 -6.52 -3.93
CA LEU A 408 3.96 -6.24 -4.96
C LEU A 408 5.03 -7.33 -5.09
N SER A 409 5.13 -8.25 -4.13
CA SER A 409 6.06 -9.37 -4.17
C SER A 409 5.49 -10.61 -3.48
N VAL A 410 5.70 -11.78 -4.10
CA VAL A 410 5.16 -13.07 -3.61
C VAL A 410 5.86 -13.54 -2.33
N TYR A 411 7.10 -13.09 -2.08
CA TYR A 411 7.91 -13.54 -0.95
C TYR A 411 7.85 -12.62 0.29
N ARG A 412 7.09 -11.52 0.23
CA ARG A 412 6.95 -10.61 1.38
C ARG A 412 5.99 -11.18 2.41
N ASP A 413 6.45 -11.26 3.66
CA ASP A 413 5.64 -11.65 4.80
C ASP A 413 5.29 -10.42 5.64
N ALA A 414 4.08 -9.90 5.45
CA ALA A 414 3.60 -8.71 6.15
C ALA A 414 3.55 -8.89 7.68
N ALA A 415 3.30 -10.11 8.18
CA ALA A 415 3.27 -10.38 9.60
C ALA A 415 4.69 -10.38 10.19
N ALA A 416 5.64 -10.99 9.48
CA ALA A 416 7.05 -10.95 9.87
C ALA A 416 7.63 -9.51 9.82
N GLU A 417 7.22 -8.72 8.83
CA GLU A 417 7.62 -7.30 8.73
C GLU A 417 7.14 -6.50 9.93
N GLU A 418 5.87 -6.65 10.31
CA GLU A 418 5.31 -5.95 11.47
C GLU A 418 6.05 -6.31 12.77
N VAL A 419 6.39 -7.59 12.96
CA VAL A 419 7.21 -8.05 14.10
C VAL A 419 8.61 -7.43 14.07
N ALA A 420 9.23 -7.35 12.89
CA ALA A 420 10.55 -6.72 12.74
C ALA A 420 10.52 -5.23 13.10
N TRP A 421 9.50 -4.49 12.65
CA TRP A 421 9.31 -3.07 12.97
C TRP A 421 9.04 -2.83 14.47
N GLN A 422 8.23 -3.67 15.10
CA GLN A 422 7.96 -3.59 16.54
C GLN A 422 9.22 -3.78 17.38
N ARG A 423 10.09 -4.71 16.97
CA ARG A 423 11.36 -4.99 17.65
C ARG A 423 12.32 -3.80 17.64
N ILE A 424 12.32 -3.00 16.57
CA ILE A 424 13.17 -1.80 16.46
C ILE A 424 12.43 -0.49 16.77
N ALA A 425 11.25 -0.54 17.38
CA ALA A 425 10.48 0.66 17.72
C ALA A 425 11.27 1.70 18.55
N PRO A 426 12.13 1.32 19.53
CA PRO A 426 12.98 2.28 20.23
C PRO A 426 13.97 3.00 19.30
N THR A 427 14.55 2.27 18.34
CA THR A 427 15.46 2.81 17.31
C THR A 427 14.74 3.81 16.42
N LEU A 428 13.52 3.49 15.96
CA LEU A 428 12.71 4.42 15.16
C LEU A 428 12.48 5.74 15.90
N ARG A 429 12.20 5.68 17.21
CA ARG A 429 12.04 6.86 18.06
C ARG A 429 13.33 7.65 18.21
N ALA A 430 14.46 6.98 18.43
CA ALA A 430 15.76 7.63 18.55
C ALA A 430 16.14 8.41 17.28
N VAL A 431 15.93 7.81 16.11
CA VAL A 431 16.18 8.46 14.81
C VAL A 431 15.22 9.64 14.60
N ALA A 432 13.95 9.48 14.93
CA ALA A 432 12.97 10.57 14.86
C ALA A 432 13.32 11.73 15.81
N ALA A 433 13.76 11.42 17.03
CA ALA A 433 14.13 12.41 18.04
C ALA A 433 15.42 13.18 17.70
N ALA A 434 16.25 12.67 16.77
CA ALA A 434 17.43 13.36 16.28
C ALA A 434 17.09 14.65 15.50
N SER A 435 15.88 14.77 14.95
CA SER A 435 15.42 15.98 14.26
C SER A 435 14.54 16.85 15.16
N ARG A 436 14.96 18.10 15.40
CA ARG A 436 14.19 19.05 16.22
C ARG A 436 12.87 19.45 15.56
N THR A 437 12.81 19.38 14.23
CA THR A 437 11.61 19.71 13.46
C THR A 437 10.73 18.50 13.18
N TRP A 438 11.08 17.31 13.69
CA TRP A 438 10.37 16.06 13.42
C TRP A 438 8.87 16.17 13.72
N LYS A 439 8.49 16.82 14.82
CA LYS A 439 7.07 17.05 15.18
C LYS A 439 6.29 17.70 14.03
N HIS A 440 6.83 18.73 13.40
CA HIS A 440 6.21 19.38 12.24
C HIS A 440 6.19 18.48 11.00
N GLN A 441 7.24 17.68 10.80
CA GLN A 441 7.31 16.71 9.70
C GLN A 441 6.26 15.61 9.85
N ALA A 442 6.11 15.07 11.06
CA ALA A 442 5.11 14.07 11.43
C ALA A 442 3.68 14.60 11.27
N GLU A 443 3.39 15.82 11.76
CA GLU A 443 2.09 16.45 11.55
C GLU A 443 1.72 16.57 10.06
N ARG A 444 2.68 16.96 9.21
CA ARG A 444 2.51 17.06 7.76
C ARG A 444 2.24 15.69 7.13
N GLN A 445 2.95 14.65 7.54
CA GLN A 445 2.76 13.28 7.06
C GLN A 445 1.40 12.71 7.48
N ILE A 446 1.01 12.88 8.74
CA ILE A 446 -0.29 12.43 9.26
C ILE A 446 -1.43 13.13 8.52
N ARG A 447 -1.34 14.45 8.27
CA ARG A 447 -2.35 15.17 7.48
C ARG A 447 -2.50 14.61 6.06
N ARG A 448 -1.39 14.28 5.39
CA ARG A 448 -1.43 13.62 4.07
C ARG A 448 -2.05 12.22 4.11
N ARG A 449 -1.91 11.49 5.22
CA ARG A 449 -2.57 10.20 5.43
C ARG A 449 -4.08 10.37 5.65
N MET A 450 -4.48 11.39 6.42
CA MET A 450 -5.89 11.72 6.68
C MET A 450 -6.68 12.05 5.42
N GLU A 451 -6.04 12.60 4.38
CA GLU A 451 -6.66 12.84 3.07
C GLU A 451 -7.12 11.54 2.39
N ARG A 452 -6.51 10.39 2.72
CA ARG A 452 -6.81 9.08 2.15
C ARG A 452 -7.67 8.22 3.08
N ILE A 453 -7.45 8.33 4.40
CA ILE A 453 -8.07 7.50 5.42
C ILE A 453 -8.47 8.39 6.61
N LEU A 454 -9.77 8.61 6.79
CA LEU A 454 -10.32 9.35 7.93
C LEU A 454 -10.68 8.37 9.06
N ASP A 455 -9.73 8.17 9.98
CA ASP A 455 -9.88 7.31 11.16
C ASP A 455 -9.65 8.11 12.45
N SER A 456 -10.51 7.85 13.44
CA SER A 456 -10.41 8.33 14.82
C SER A 456 -9.03 8.10 15.46
N ALA A 457 -8.36 6.98 15.18
CA ALA A 457 -7.03 6.68 15.72
C ALA A 457 -5.97 7.66 15.18
N VAL A 458 -6.06 7.99 13.89
CA VAL A 458 -5.16 8.94 13.22
C VAL A 458 -5.37 10.37 13.76
N ILE A 459 -6.61 10.74 14.05
CA ILE A 459 -6.95 12.04 14.67
C ILE A 459 -6.40 12.11 16.10
N ALA A 460 -6.53 11.03 16.87
CA ALA A 460 -6.01 10.95 18.23
C ALA A 460 -4.48 11.07 18.26
N GLU A 461 -3.78 10.36 17.37
CA GLU A 461 -2.33 10.45 17.19
C GLU A 461 -1.90 11.90 16.86
N LEU A 462 -2.55 12.54 15.89
CA LEU A 462 -2.23 13.93 15.51
C LEU A 462 -2.38 14.90 16.70
N ASN A 463 -3.45 14.75 17.47
CA ASN A 463 -3.67 15.59 18.65
C ASN A 463 -2.63 15.32 19.74
N ALA A 464 -2.24 14.06 19.96
CA ALA A 464 -1.22 13.69 20.95
C ALA A 464 0.15 14.28 20.58
N ILE A 465 0.58 14.13 19.32
CA ILE A 465 1.84 14.70 18.82
C ILE A 465 1.81 16.24 18.91
N ARG A 466 0.73 16.89 18.46
CA ARG A 466 0.61 18.35 18.51
C ARG A 466 0.71 18.89 19.94
N ASN A 467 0.15 18.17 20.91
CA ASN A 467 0.11 18.59 22.31
C ASN A 467 1.35 18.16 23.11
N ALA A 468 2.26 17.37 22.55
CA ALA A 468 3.50 16.97 23.21
C ALA A 468 4.41 18.17 23.50
N GLU A 469 5.03 18.19 24.69
CA GLU A 469 5.88 19.29 25.17
C GLU A 469 7.26 19.31 24.49
N ASP A 470 7.82 18.14 24.21
CA ASP A 470 9.13 17.96 23.59
C ASP A 470 9.14 16.85 22.51
N ALA A 471 10.30 16.64 21.88
CA ALA A 471 10.48 15.66 20.81
C ALA A 471 10.36 14.21 21.31
N ASP A 472 10.77 13.92 22.55
CA ASP A 472 10.69 12.58 23.13
C ASP A 472 9.22 12.19 23.41
N ALA A 473 8.45 13.09 24.02
CA ALA A 473 7.01 12.93 24.20
C ALA A 473 6.27 12.82 22.86
N ALA A 474 6.68 13.58 21.84
CA ALA A 474 6.07 13.52 20.51
C ALA A 474 6.33 12.17 19.82
N THR A 475 7.56 11.67 19.86
CA THR A 475 7.92 10.36 19.26
C THR A 475 7.34 9.19 20.04
N GLY A 476 7.20 9.33 21.37
CA GLY A 476 6.51 8.36 22.23
C GLY A 476 5.02 8.23 21.93
N ALA A 477 4.36 9.31 21.51
CA ALA A 477 2.94 9.34 21.14
C ALA A 477 2.64 8.84 19.72
N ALA A 478 3.67 8.66 18.88
CA ALA A 478 3.52 8.34 17.47
C ALA A 478 3.39 6.83 17.21
N SER A 479 2.61 6.50 16.18
CA SER A 479 2.49 5.14 15.66
C SER A 479 3.75 4.71 14.91
N LEU A 480 3.96 3.39 14.77
CA LEU A 480 5.06 2.85 13.97
C LEU A 480 5.01 3.34 12.52
N THR A 481 3.82 3.49 11.94
CA THR A 481 3.66 4.05 10.59
C THR A 481 4.25 5.47 10.49
N THR A 482 3.97 6.33 11.46
CA THR A 482 4.51 7.70 11.47
C THR A 482 6.02 7.69 11.72
N LEU A 483 6.51 6.84 12.64
CA LEU A 483 7.93 6.74 12.96
C LEU A 483 8.79 6.17 11.82
N ARG A 484 8.21 5.36 10.92
CA ARG A 484 8.87 4.81 9.71
C ARG A 484 8.93 5.80 8.55
N SER A 485 8.33 6.98 8.69
CA SER A 485 8.39 7.99 7.64
C SER A 485 9.78 8.62 7.57
N ALA A 486 10.14 9.14 6.39
CA ALA A 486 11.42 9.81 6.21
C ALA A 486 11.56 11.03 7.12
N VAL A 487 12.78 11.24 7.63
CA VAL A 487 13.16 12.31 8.56
C VAL A 487 14.18 13.22 7.88
N ASP A 488 13.80 14.47 7.70
CA ASP A 488 14.71 15.52 7.22
C ASP A 488 15.54 16.05 8.40
N LEU A 489 16.86 16.12 8.19
CA LEU A 489 17.87 16.50 9.18
C LEU A 489 18.71 17.68 8.64
N THR A 490 19.06 18.60 9.52
CA THR A 490 20.16 19.55 9.26
C THR A 490 21.50 18.83 9.29
N ALA A 491 22.57 19.43 8.75
CA ALA A 491 23.89 18.81 8.76
C ALA A 491 24.40 18.51 10.19
N ALA A 492 24.10 19.39 11.17
CA ALA A 492 24.46 19.16 12.57
C ALA A 492 23.65 18.01 13.19
N GLU A 493 22.36 17.89 12.89
CA GLU A 493 21.53 16.76 13.35
C GLU A 493 21.98 15.44 12.71
N ALA A 494 22.37 15.46 11.43
CA ALA A 494 22.94 14.30 10.75
C ALA A 494 24.26 13.86 11.40
N ALA A 495 25.12 14.81 11.76
CA ALA A 495 26.38 14.52 12.46
C ALA A 495 26.15 13.85 13.83
N VAL A 496 25.17 14.33 14.60
CA VAL A 496 24.79 13.74 15.90
C VAL A 496 24.15 12.36 15.70
N LEU A 497 23.26 12.21 14.71
CA LEU A 497 22.66 10.92 14.38
C LEU A 497 23.75 9.90 14.07
N CYS A 498 24.67 10.19 13.15
CA CYS A 498 25.72 9.26 12.76
C CYS A 498 26.75 9.00 13.86
N GLY A 499 27.18 10.06 14.56
CA GLY A 499 28.28 9.98 15.54
C GLY A 499 27.88 9.47 16.92
N GLU A 500 26.64 9.68 17.35
CA GLU A 500 26.17 9.30 18.70
C GLU A 500 25.10 8.22 18.63
N VAL A 501 24.03 8.46 17.87
CA VAL A 501 22.84 7.61 17.91
C VAL A 501 23.06 6.29 17.17
N LEU A 502 23.59 6.34 15.94
CA LEU A 502 23.82 5.14 15.15
C LEU A 502 24.97 4.30 15.69
N ALA A 503 25.99 4.91 16.28
CA ALA A 503 27.08 4.19 16.94
C ALA A 503 26.59 3.32 18.12
N GLU A 504 25.56 3.76 18.85
CA GLU A 504 24.91 2.95 19.89
C GLU A 504 24.00 1.86 19.32
N LEU A 505 23.44 2.08 18.13
CA LEU A 505 22.47 1.19 17.48
C LEU A 505 23.09 0.13 16.58
N ASP A 506 24.31 0.34 16.07
CA ASP A 506 25.06 -0.63 15.24
C ASP A 506 25.34 -1.95 15.98
N ALA A 507 25.18 -1.95 17.31
CA ALA A 507 25.26 -3.14 18.15
C ALA A 507 24.00 -4.06 18.08
N HIS A 508 22.94 -3.68 17.34
CA HIS A 508 21.72 -4.47 17.24
C HIS A 508 21.71 -5.36 15.98
N ASP A 509 21.76 -6.69 16.16
CA ASP A 509 21.64 -7.72 15.09
C ASP A 509 20.32 -7.65 14.26
N ALA A 510 19.39 -6.76 14.60
CA ALA A 510 18.05 -6.66 14.01
C ALA A 510 17.89 -5.48 13.04
N LEU A 511 18.94 -4.71 12.77
CA LEU A 511 18.91 -3.50 11.97
C LEU A 511 20.12 -3.46 11.03
N THR A 512 19.91 -3.08 9.77
CA THR A 512 21.00 -2.73 8.86
C THR A 512 21.05 -1.21 8.70
N ILE A 513 22.25 -0.63 8.82
CA ILE A 513 22.47 0.81 8.68
C ILE A 513 23.31 1.03 7.41
N GLU A 514 22.81 1.87 6.51
CA GLU A 514 23.51 2.29 5.30
C GLU A 514 23.67 3.81 5.30
N ILE A 515 24.92 4.26 5.21
CA ILE A 515 25.25 5.67 5.11
C ILE A 515 25.88 5.88 3.74
N ASP A 516 25.40 6.88 3.02
CA ASP A 516 25.90 7.22 1.68
C ASP A 516 27.43 7.45 1.68
N ASP A 517 28.13 6.90 0.67
CA ASP A 517 29.60 6.94 0.55
C ASP A 517 30.16 8.38 0.46
N GLY A 518 29.31 9.35 0.13
CA GLY A 518 29.62 10.78 0.09
C GLY A 518 29.50 11.52 1.42
N ALA A 519 29.13 10.84 2.51
CA ALA A 519 28.94 11.48 3.81
C ALA A 519 30.27 12.02 4.38
N PRO A 520 30.29 13.24 4.95
CA PRO A 520 31.45 13.75 5.68
C PRO A 520 31.78 12.83 6.86
N ASP A 521 33.06 12.68 7.18
CA ASP A 521 33.50 12.00 8.40
C ASP A 521 33.15 12.86 9.61
N PHE A 522 31.99 12.59 10.20
CA PHE A 522 31.49 13.32 11.35
C PHE A 522 32.19 12.85 12.62
N ARG A 523 32.77 13.78 13.36
CA ARG A 523 33.49 13.47 14.59
C ARG A 523 33.08 14.38 15.74
N ALA A 524 32.71 13.79 16.87
CA ALA A 524 32.51 14.52 18.11
C ALA A 524 33.82 15.16 18.58
N SER A 525 33.77 16.42 19.03
CA SER A 525 34.93 17.10 19.58
C SER A 525 35.51 16.35 20.78
N SER A 526 36.84 16.22 20.79
CA SER A 526 37.55 15.51 21.85
C SER A 526 37.75 16.31 23.14
N SER A 527 37.91 17.63 23.03
CA SER A 527 38.15 18.52 24.18
C SER A 527 36.96 19.41 24.53
N GLY A 528 35.91 19.43 23.72
CA GLY A 528 34.81 20.39 23.84
C GLY A 528 35.24 21.83 23.52
N PRO A 529 34.28 22.78 23.54
CA PRO A 529 34.58 24.19 23.28
C PRO A 529 35.30 24.83 24.46
N SER A 530 36.33 25.61 24.16
CA SER A 530 37.04 26.45 25.13
C SER A 530 37.04 27.91 24.67
N LEU A 531 36.96 28.85 25.61
CA LEU A 531 37.01 30.27 25.29
C LEU A 531 38.45 30.76 25.25
N GLU A 532 38.80 31.42 24.15
CA GLU A 532 40.05 32.14 23.98
C GLU A 532 39.80 33.65 23.94
N PHE A 533 40.68 34.39 24.60
CA PHE A 533 40.68 35.83 24.64
C PHE A 533 41.97 36.33 23.99
N GLY A 534 41.85 37.14 22.94
CA GLY A 534 43.01 37.60 22.17
C GLY A 534 42.79 38.93 21.47
N SER A 535 43.83 39.41 20.77
CA SER A 535 43.70 40.56 19.87
C SER A 535 43.16 40.13 18.51
N ALA A 536 42.61 41.07 17.73
CA ALA A 536 42.06 40.78 16.40
C ALA A 536 43.07 40.16 15.41
N ASP A 537 44.37 40.41 15.61
CA ASP A 537 45.45 40.01 14.68
C ASP A 537 46.38 38.92 15.25
N GLY A 538 46.06 38.35 16.43
CA GLY A 538 46.92 37.35 17.10
C GLY A 538 48.26 37.92 17.62
N GLU A 539 48.46 39.23 17.53
CA GLU A 539 49.57 39.93 18.17
C GLU A 539 49.39 40.00 19.69
N PRO A 540 50.48 40.02 20.49
CA PRO A 540 50.37 40.21 21.92
C PRO A 540 49.63 41.52 22.22
N ILE A 541 48.65 41.47 23.14
CA ILE A 541 47.90 42.65 23.60
C ILE A 541 48.91 43.70 24.13
N ARG A 542 49.26 44.67 23.28
CA ARG A 542 50.25 45.71 23.57
C ARG A 542 49.53 46.98 23.98
N ASN A 543 49.41 47.20 25.29
CA ASN A 543 48.91 48.42 25.95
C ASN A 543 47.51 48.93 25.56
N ASP A 544 46.83 48.33 24.60
CA ASP A 544 45.46 48.65 24.26
C ASP A 544 44.51 47.69 24.96
N TRP A 545 43.91 48.17 26.05
CA TRP A 545 42.99 47.41 26.89
C TRP A 545 41.60 47.29 26.27
N PHE A 546 41.32 48.01 25.18
CA PHE A 546 40.02 48.07 24.52
C PHE A 546 39.83 47.05 23.39
N ASP A 547 40.89 46.41 22.91
CA ASP A 547 40.86 45.51 21.74
C ASP A 547 40.74 44.02 22.11
N LEU A 548 39.96 43.71 23.16
CA LEU A 548 39.69 42.32 23.54
C LEU A 548 38.71 41.68 22.56
N ASN A 549 39.17 40.68 21.82
CA ASN A 549 38.34 39.82 20.98
C ASN A 549 38.13 38.47 21.67
N ILE A 550 36.92 37.92 21.56
CA ILE A 550 36.53 36.64 22.16
C ILE A 550 36.25 35.65 21.03
N SER A 551 36.90 34.49 21.07
CA SER A 551 36.66 33.39 20.13
C SER A 551 36.47 32.05 20.86
N VAL A 552 35.86 31.09 20.19
CA VAL A 552 35.65 29.73 20.73
C VAL A 552 36.60 28.78 20.01
N LEU A 553 37.52 28.15 20.73
CA LEU A 553 38.42 27.14 20.20
C LEU A 553 37.85 25.74 20.42
N VAL A 554 37.74 24.96 19.34
CA VAL A 554 37.26 23.57 19.35
C VAL A 554 38.25 22.71 18.59
N ASP A 555 38.90 21.75 19.28
CA ASP A 555 39.90 20.85 18.69
C ASP A 555 40.97 21.57 17.81
N GLY A 556 41.36 22.80 18.18
CA GLY A 556 42.33 23.62 17.45
C GLY A 556 41.76 24.53 16.35
N HIS A 557 40.44 24.53 16.15
CA HIS A 557 39.74 25.42 15.22
C HIS A 557 39.09 26.60 15.96
N SER A 558 39.43 27.82 15.57
CA SER A 558 38.84 29.04 16.13
C SER A 558 37.52 29.38 15.41
N VAL A 559 36.45 29.51 16.17
CA VAL A 559 35.10 29.84 15.72
C VAL A 559 34.75 31.23 16.25
N ALA A 560 34.20 32.09 15.38
CA ALA A 560 33.81 33.42 15.78
C ALA A 560 32.64 33.37 16.76
N LEU A 561 32.77 34.11 17.87
CA LEU A 561 31.74 34.15 18.90
C LEU A 561 30.34 34.57 18.38
N PRO A 562 30.19 35.53 17.43
CA PRO A 562 28.88 35.86 16.86
C PRO A 562 28.17 34.66 16.23
N ASP A 563 28.91 33.76 15.57
CA ASP A 563 28.35 32.57 14.92
C ASP A 563 27.84 31.57 15.96
N VAL A 564 28.64 31.33 17.02
CA VAL A 564 28.24 30.46 18.14
C VAL A 564 27.00 30.99 18.85
N ILE A 565 26.93 32.31 19.10
CA ILE A 565 25.76 32.94 19.73
C ILE A 565 24.54 32.85 18.81
N SER A 566 24.72 33.08 17.51
CA SER A 566 23.65 32.97 16.52
C SER A 566 23.07 31.56 16.51
N GLU A 567 23.93 30.54 16.51
CA GLU A 567 23.54 29.14 16.54
C GLU A 567 22.80 28.79 17.85
N ILE A 568 23.33 29.19 19.00
CA ILE A 568 22.65 29.05 20.32
C ILE A 568 21.29 29.77 20.34
N ALA A 569 21.20 30.97 19.75
CA ALA A 569 19.97 31.76 19.69
C ALA A 569 18.89 31.09 18.82
N SER A 570 19.28 30.31 17.81
CA SER A 570 18.37 29.49 17.02
C SER A 570 17.76 28.30 17.80
N GLY A 571 18.24 28.07 19.03
CA GLY A 571 17.87 26.90 19.83
C GLY A 571 18.69 25.65 19.47
N ALA A 572 19.84 25.82 18.82
CA ALA A 572 20.68 24.69 18.49
C ALA A 572 21.42 24.13 19.71
N THR A 573 21.43 22.80 19.79
CA THR A 573 22.14 22.04 20.82
C THR A 573 23.56 21.70 20.41
N HIS A 574 23.83 21.67 19.10
CA HIS A 574 25.12 21.33 18.52
C HIS A 574 25.44 22.26 17.37
N MET A 575 26.73 22.53 17.18
CA MET A 575 27.26 23.23 16.01
C MET A 575 28.20 22.30 15.26
N LEU A 576 28.08 22.27 13.93
CA LEU A 576 28.95 21.52 13.02
C LEU A 576 29.93 22.49 12.34
N LEU A 577 31.21 22.14 12.37
CA LEU A 577 32.26 22.87 11.67
C LEU A 577 32.43 22.35 10.23
N PRO A 578 32.94 23.18 9.29
CA PRO A 578 33.25 22.74 7.93
C PRO A 578 34.25 21.57 7.85
N THR A 579 34.97 21.30 8.94
CA THR A 579 35.93 20.19 9.06
C THR A 579 35.28 18.84 9.36
N GLY A 580 33.96 18.80 9.62
CA GLY A 580 33.25 17.60 10.05
C GLY A 580 33.19 17.41 11.57
N VAL A 581 33.93 18.24 12.32
CA VAL A 581 33.89 18.22 13.79
C VAL A 581 32.63 18.90 14.29
N TYR A 582 31.89 18.26 15.19
CA TYR A 582 30.74 18.86 15.87
C TYR A 582 30.92 18.88 17.38
N PHE A 583 30.28 19.85 18.04
CA PHE A 583 30.38 20.04 19.49
C PHE A 583 29.08 20.60 20.09
N ARG A 584 28.91 20.37 21.40
CA ARG A 584 27.74 20.79 22.17
C ARG A 584 27.76 22.29 22.44
N LEU A 585 26.60 22.92 22.29
CA LEU A 585 26.36 24.34 22.56
C LEU A 585 25.70 24.59 23.93
N ASP A 586 25.20 23.54 24.58
CA ASP A 586 24.54 23.58 25.89
C ASP A 586 25.50 23.32 27.06
N THR A 587 26.81 23.44 26.82
CA THR A 587 27.82 23.40 27.88
C THR A 587 27.61 24.54 28.88
N PRO A 588 27.81 24.32 30.20
CA PRO A 588 27.65 25.36 31.23
C PRO A 588 28.41 26.66 30.91
N GLU A 589 29.60 26.55 30.32
CA GLU A 589 30.48 27.65 29.96
C GLU A 589 29.84 28.55 28.88
N LEU A 590 29.32 27.96 27.80
CA LEU A 590 28.65 28.69 26.72
C LEU A 590 27.29 29.26 27.14
N LEU A 591 26.54 28.54 27.97
CA LEU A 591 25.27 29.06 28.52
C LEU A 591 25.51 30.24 29.47
N ARG A 592 26.55 30.16 30.32
CA ARG A 592 26.92 31.28 31.19
C ARG A 592 27.47 32.46 30.39
N LEU A 593 28.27 32.20 29.36
CA LEU A 593 28.74 33.24 28.44
C LEU A 593 27.58 33.96 27.78
N ARG A 594 26.58 33.24 27.26
CA ARG A 594 25.37 33.84 26.68
C ARG A 594 24.68 34.78 27.67
N GLN A 595 24.45 34.33 28.90
CA GLN A 595 23.84 35.16 29.95
C GLN A 595 24.63 36.46 30.18
N LEU A 596 25.95 36.35 30.35
CA LEU A 596 26.82 37.52 30.56
C LEU A 596 26.82 38.47 29.36
N LEU A 597 26.80 37.95 28.13
CA LEU A 597 26.76 38.77 26.93
C LEU A 597 25.41 39.46 26.72
N ASP A 598 24.31 38.81 27.08
CA ASP A 598 22.97 39.40 27.05
C ASP A 598 22.85 40.53 28.10
N GLU A 599 23.37 40.31 29.31
CA GLU A 599 23.50 41.34 30.36
C GLU A 599 24.36 42.53 29.89
N ALA A 600 25.53 42.25 29.31
CA ALA A 600 26.45 43.26 28.80
C ALA A 600 25.83 44.10 27.66
N ARG A 601 25.10 43.45 26.74
CA ARG A 601 24.37 44.13 25.66
C ARG A 601 23.25 45.02 26.21
N ALA A 602 22.50 44.54 27.20
CA ALA A 602 21.45 45.32 27.84
C ALA A 602 22.00 46.60 28.51
N LEU A 603 23.25 46.56 28.99
CA LEU A 603 23.97 47.68 29.57
C LEU A 603 24.71 48.56 28.54
N GLY A 604 24.68 48.19 27.25
CA GLY A 604 25.38 48.90 26.17
C GLY A 604 26.91 48.75 26.21
N GLU A 605 27.40 47.72 26.90
CA GLU A 605 28.83 47.47 27.12
C GLU A 605 29.50 46.67 26.00
N ILE A 606 28.72 46.00 25.15
CA ILE A 606 29.21 45.19 24.03
C ILE A 606 28.37 45.50 22.78
N ASP A 607 29.04 45.71 21.65
CA ASP A 607 28.43 45.84 20.33
C ASP A 607 29.09 44.87 19.34
N ALA A 608 28.29 44.08 18.62
CA ALA A 608 28.73 43.10 17.62
C ALA A 608 29.91 42.18 18.03
N GLY A 609 30.01 41.80 19.31
CA GLY A 609 31.10 40.94 19.83
C GLY A 609 32.38 41.69 20.20
N LYS A 610 32.37 43.02 20.09
CA LYS A 610 33.45 43.89 20.55
C LYS A 610 33.05 44.61 21.83
N VAL A 611 34.03 44.78 22.71
CA VAL A 611 33.87 45.57 23.93
C VAL A 611 33.66 47.03 23.56
N ASN A 612 32.65 47.68 24.15
CA ASN A 612 32.49 49.12 24.04
C ASN A 612 33.63 49.80 24.79
N ALA A 613 34.39 50.67 24.10
CA ALA A 613 35.50 51.43 24.66
C ALA A 613 35.12 52.40 25.81
N LYS A 614 33.84 52.43 26.23
CA LYS A 614 33.35 53.19 27.38
C LYS A 614 32.95 52.30 28.57
N SER A 615 33.05 50.97 28.49
CA SER A 615 32.73 50.09 29.62
C SER A 615 33.78 50.23 30.72
N LEU A 616 33.32 50.53 31.94
CA LEU A 616 34.11 50.60 33.17
C LEU A 616 33.73 49.49 34.17
N ASN A 617 32.97 48.49 33.73
CA ASN A 617 32.37 47.47 34.60
C ASN A 617 33.35 46.33 34.89
N ALA A 618 34.29 46.56 35.80
CA ALA A 618 35.33 45.59 36.16
C ALA A 618 34.77 44.22 36.59
N THR A 619 33.61 44.19 37.25
CA THR A 619 32.97 42.96 37.75
C THR A 619 32.50 42.05 36.62
N LEU A 620 31.85 42.62 35.59
CA LEU A 620 31.42 41.88 34.40
C LEU A 620 32.61 41.22 33.69
N TRP A 621 33.73 41.96 33.57
CA TRP A 621 34.95 41.45 32.96
C TRP A 621 35.58 40.33 33.77
N GLU A 622 35.61 40.43 35.10
CA GLU A 622 36.10 39.35 35.96
C GLU A 622 35.31 38.04 35.77
N GLU A 623 33.99 38.13 35.61
CA GLU A 623 33.15 36.96 35.38
C GLU A 623 33.35 36.34 33.99
N LEU A 624 33.47 37.15 32.93
CA LEU A 624 33.77 36.66 31.58
C LEU A 624 35.12 35.93 31.52
N LEU A 625 36.15 36.51 32.16
CA LEU A 625 37.48 35.92 32.23
C LEU A 625 37.54 34.60 33.02
N ALA A 626 36.62 34.41 33.96
CA ALA A 626 36.56 33.18 34.73
C ALA A 626 36.07 31.99 33.90
N LEU A 627 35.46 32.23 32.72
CA LEU A 627 34.94 31.19 31.83
C LEU A 627 35.94 30.67 30.81
N GLY A 628 37.05 31.36 30.55
CA GLY A 628 38.02 30.96 29.52
C GLY A 628 39.36 30.49 30.06
N VAL A 629 40.18 29.95 29.16
CA VAL A 629 41.51 29.46 29.49
C VAL A 629 42.41 30.67 29.77
N VAL A 630 42.92 30.76 31.00
CA VAL A 630 43.83 31.84 31.40
C VAL A 630 45.19 31.61 30.74
N ASP A 631 45.42 32.25 29.60
CA ASP A 631 46.74 32.33 29.02
C ASP A 631 47.60 33.43 29.70
N GLN A 632 48.88 33.49 29.33
CA GLN A 632 49.81 34.47 29.92
C GLN A 632 49.45 35.92 29.55
N GLN A 633 48.73 36.14 28.43
CA GLN A 633 48.32 37.46 27.96
C GLN A 633 47.12 37.97 28.77
N LEU A 634 46.16 37.10 29.06
CA LEU A 634 45.00 37.37 29.88
C LEU A 634 45.39 37.71 31.32
N ALA A 635 46.41 37.04 31.85
CA ALA A 635 46.97 37.36 33.17
C ALA A 635 47.59 38.78 33.21
N ALA A 636 48.30 39.18 32.15
CA ALA A 636 48.86 40.53 32.04
C ALA A 636 47.75 41.59 31.95
N TRP A 637 46.70 41.32 31.17
CA TRP A 637 45.53 42.19 31.05
C TRP A 637 44.75 42.31 32.37
N ARG A 638 44.50 41.19 33.06
CA ARG A 638 43.90 41.16 34.41
C ARG A 638 44.68 42.00 35.41
N SER A 639 46.01 41.93 35.35
CA SER A 639 46.89 42.74 36.18
C SER A 639 46.71 44.24 35.90
N SER A 640 46.53 44.63 34.63
CA SER A 640 46.25 46.02 34.24
C SER A 640 44.90 46.52 34.73
N LEU A 641 43.84 45.72 34.62
CA LEU A 641 42.51 46.07 35.17
C LEU A 641 42.52 46.19 36.68
N ALA A 642 43.15 45.26 37.39
CA ALA A 642 43.27 45.31 38.85
C ALA A 642 44.02 46.56 39.32
N ARG A 643 45.07 46.99 38.57
CA ARG A 643 45.76 48.26 38.83
C ARG A 643 44.83 49.45 38.65
N LEU A 644 44.03 49.48 37.58
CA LEU A 644 43.07 50.55 37.32
C LEU A 644 41.97 50.63 38.38
N ALA A 645 41.37 49.48 38.76
CA ALA A 645 40.35 49.42 39.79
C ALA A 645 40.87 49.86 41.18
N ALA A 646 42.14 49.60 41.47
CA ALA A 646 42.82 50.03 42.70
C ALA A 646 43.43 51.46 42.61
N ALA A 647 43.33 52.12 41.45
CA ALA A 647 43.99 53.38 41.20
C ALA A 647 43.38 54.52 42.05
N ARG A 648 44.25 55.37 42.60
CA ARG A 648 43.87 56.54 43.41
C ARG A 648 44.08 57.83 42.60
N PRO A 649 43.41 58.95 42.96
CA PRO A 649 43.61 60.22 42.28
C PRO A 649 45.10 60.61 42.16
N PRO A 650 45.51 61.30 41.06
CA PRO A 650 46.91 61.67 40.85
C PRO A 650 47.51 62.37 42.06
N ALA A 651 48.64 61.85 42.56
CA ALA A 651 49.37 62.45 43.65
C ALA A 651 50.41 63.44 43.12
N ARG A 652 50.76 64.46 43.91
CA ARG A 652 51.80 65.43 43.57
C ARG A 652 53.16 64.74 43.53
N ILE A 653 53.87 64.86 42.41
CA ILE A 653 55.18 64.23 42.22
C ILE A 653 56.27 65.30 42.14
N ASP A 654 57.44 64.97 42.68
CA ASP A 654 58.62 65.82 42.56
C ASP A 654 59.13 65.88 41.11
N VAL A 655 59.42 67.09 40.64
CA VAL A 655 59.98 67.30 39.30
C VAL A 655 61.34 66.62 39.22
N PRO A 656 61.60 65.74 38.23
CA PRO A 656 62.86 65.03 38.13
C PRO A 656 64.05 65.99 38.05
N ARG A 657 65.09 65.74 38.85
CA ARG A 657 66.30 66.59 38.90
C ARG A 657 67.00 66.75 37.56
N ALA A 658 66.81 65.80 36.65
CA ALA A 658 67.35 65.84 35.28
C ALA A 658 66.67 66.90 34.40
N LEU A 659 65.45 67.32 34.74
CA LEU A 659 64.73 68.37 34.02
C LEU A 659 65.24 69.75 34.44
N LYS A 660 66.00 70.41 33.57
CA LYS A 660 66.49 71.79 33.79
C LYS A 660 65.45 72.83 33.36
N ALA A 661 64.26 72.78 33.94
CA ALA A 661 63.17 73.72 33.67
C ALA A 661 62.28 73.89 34.91
N ASN A 662 61.69 75.07 35.07
CA ASN A 662 60.70 75.34 36.11
C ASN A 662 59.30 75.10 35.54
N LEU A 663 58.58 74.12 36.11
CA LEU A 663 57.19 73.85 35.73
C LEU A 663 56.23 74.80 36.46
N ARG A 664 55.32 75.41 35.70
CA ARG A 664 54.15 76.14 36.21
C ARG A 664 53.17 75.19 36.89
N ASP A 665 52.26 75.70 37.72
CA ASP A 665 51.37 74.86 38.53
C ASP A 665 50.55 73.87 37.69
N TYR A 666 49.93 74.35 36.61
CA TYR A 666 49.18 73.48 35.69
C TYR A 666 50.08 72.47 34.93
N GLN A 667 51.36 72.79 34.73
CA GLN A 667 52.32 71.86 34.11
C GLN A 667 52.72 70.75 35.08
N ARG A 668 52.76 71.07 36.38
CA ARG A 668 52.94 70.07 37.43
C ARG A 668 51.69 69.19 37.56
N ASP A 669 50.50 69.76 37.49
CA ASP A 669 49.25 68.97 37.48
C ASP A 669 49.22 68.01 36.28
N GLY A 670 49.64 68.49 35.10
CA GLY A 670 49.79 67.62 33.92
C GLY A 670 50.89 66.56 34.08
N LEU A 671 52.00 66.85 34.78
CA LEU A 671 53.02 65.84 35.11
C LEU A 671 52.48 64.80 36.11
N ASP A 672 51.73 65.21 37.12
CA ASP A 672 51.10 64.33 38.10
C ASP A 672 50.13 63.36 37.40
N TRP A 673 49.31 63.90 36.48
CA TRP A 673 48.39 63.11 35.67
C TRP A 673 49.11 62.16 34.70
N LEU A 674 50.12 62.65 33.97
CA LEU A 674 50.93 61.82 33.07
C LEU A 674 51.68 60.71 33.81
N SER A 675 52.16 61.01 35.00
CA SER A 675 52.86 60.03 35.85
C SER A 675 51.88 59.00 36.41
N PHE A 676 50.68 59.42 36.81
CA PHE A 676 49.59 58.51 37.18
C PHE A 676 49.28 57.55 36.04
N LEU A 677 49.13 58.05 34.81
CA LEU A 677 48.89 57.20 33.65
C LEU A 677 50.03 56.22 33.42
N TRP A 678 51.28 56.70 33.46
CA TRP A 678 52.48 55.87 33.30
C TRP A 678 52.58 54.76 34.35
N ASP A 679 52.38 55.08 35.63
CA ASP A 679 52.48 54.13 36.74
C ASP A 679 51.41 53.03 36.66
N ASN A 680 50.27 53.35 36.04
CA ASN A 680 49.18 52.39 35.83
C ASN A 680 49.23 51.70 34.45
N GLY A 681 50.22 52.02 33.60
CA GLY A 681 50.35 51.46 32.26
C GLY A 681 49.27 51.93 31.27
N LEU A 682 48.68 53.10 31.53
CA LEU A 682 47.61 53.68 30.73
C LEU A 682 48.19 54.63 29.67
N GLY A 683 47.66 54.56 28.45
CA GLY A 683 47.86 55.60 27.44
C GLY A 683 47.10 56.88 27.80
N GLY A 684 47.59 58.03 27.35
CA GLY A 684 46.87 59.29 27.52
C GLY A 684 47.22 60.32 26.46
N VAL A 685 46.22 61.12 26.12
CA VAL A 685 46.37 62.25 25.19
C VAL A 685 46.39 63.53 26.00
N LEU A 686 47.51 64.26 25.94
CA LEU A 686 47.62 65.57 26.55
C LEU A 686 46.97 66.60 25.62
N ALA A 687 45.65 66.78 25.75
CA ALA A 687 44.80 67.57 24.86
C ALA A 687 44.66 69.05 25.28
N ASP A 688 45.69 69.61 25.93
CA ASP A 688 45.72 71.02 26.34
C ASP A 688 45.85 71.97 25.14
N ASP A 689 45.48 73.25 25.30
CA ASP A 689 45.64 74.29 24.27
C ASP A 689 47.09 74.46 23.77
N MET A 690 47.24 75.01 22.57
CA MET A 690 48.56 75.28 21.97
C MET A 690 49.36 76.27 22.83
N GLY A 691 50.64 75.97 23.07
CA GLY A 691 51.56 76.85 23.81
C GLY A 691 51.61 76.65 25.33
N LEU A 692 50.81 75.74 25.90
CA LEU A 692 50.80 75.48 27.35
C LEU A 692 52.02 74.69 27.87
N GLY A 693 52.87 74.15 26.99
CA GLY A 693 54.11 73.49 27.39
C GLY A 693 54.02 71.96 27.48
N LYS A 694 53.17 71.35 26.66
CA LYS A 694 53.07 69.89 26.48
C LYS A 694 54.45 69.21 26.34
N THR A 695 55.35 69.82 25.56
CA THR A 695 56.73 69.33 25.40
C THR A 695 57.49 69.25 26.74
N VAL A 696 57.38 70.26 27.60
CA VAL A 696 58.11 70.24 28.88
C VAL A 696 57.47 69.25 29.87
N GLN A 697 56.14 69.07 29.83
CA GLN A 697 55.43 68.04 30.61
C GLN A 697 55.83 66.62 30.16
N THR A 698 55.88 66.36 28.85
CA THR A 698 56.33 65.07 28.30
C THR A 698 57.80 64.80 28.61
N LEU A 699 58.69 65.79 28.48
CA LEU A 699 60.10 65.64 28.86
C LEU A 699 60.27 65.38 30.36
N ALA A 700 59.43 65.99 31.20
CA ALA A 700 59.40 65.72 32.63
C ALA A 700 58.97 64.27 32.93
N LEU A 701 57.96 63.75 32.24
CA LEU A 701 57.56 62.34 32.34
C LEU A 701 58.69 61.40 31.90
N ILE A 702 59.33 61.66 30.75
CA ILE A 702 60.46 60.88 30.23
C ILE A 702 61.62 60.87 31.22
N ALA A 703 61.96 62.04 31.77
CA ALA A 703 63.02 62.15 32.78
C ALA A 703 62.69 61.37 34.05
N ARG A 704 61.42 61.34 34.46
CA ARG A 704 60.94 60.53 35.58
C ARG A 704 61.07 59.04 35.29
N ALA A 705 60.59 58.59 34.13
CA ALA A 705 60.66 57.20 33.72
C ALA A 705 62.12 56.70 33.63
N ALA A 706 63.01 57.52 33.04
CA ALA A 706 64.44 57.22 32.98
C ALA A 706 65.09 57.12 34.38
N ALA A 707 64.70 58.01 35.32
CA ALA A 707 65.17 57.95 36.70
C ALA A 707 64.64 56.71 37.46
N ALA A 708 63.46 56.22 37.09
CA ALA A 708 62.84 55.00 37.63
C ALA A 708 63.39 53.70 36.99
N GLY A 709 64.38 53.80 36.10
CA GLY A 709 65.04 52.63 35.49
C GLY A 709 64.39 52.11 34.21
N ALA A 710 63.43 52.83 33.62
CA ALA A 710 63.04 52.58 32.24
C ALA A 710 64.27 52.87 31.35
N GLY A 711 64.65 51.92 30.49
CA GLY A 711 65.84 52.03 29.63
C GLY A 711 65.81 53.25 28.70
N LYS A 712 66.82 53.38 27.83
CA LYS A 712 66.78 54.41 26.78
C LYS A 712 65.56 54.14 25.89
N PHE A 713 64.63 55.09 25.88
CA PHE A 713 63.52 55.18 24.93
C PHE A 713 64.00 55.01 23.49
#